data_AF-A0A834ME58-F1
#
_entry.id   AF-A0A834ME58-F1
#
_cell.length_a   1.000
_cell.length_b   1.000
_cell.length_c   1.000
_cell.angle_alpha   90.00
_cell.angle_beta   90.00
_cell.angle_gamma   90.00
#
_symmetry.space_group_name_H-M   'P 1'
#
loop_
_entity.id
_entity.type
_entity.pdbx_description
1 polymer ?
#
loop_
_entity_poly.entity_id
_entity_poly.type
_entity_poly.pdbx_seq_one_letter_code
_entity_poly.pdbx_strand_id
1 'polypeptide(L)'
;TVATKPNDDGTSTCDTAAENKDKKAVDSLLELAKAQGMGTGLVTTTRITHATPATTYAHVCHRDAENDIAAQLVPGGKGTGYAAFNTKLKDGVDVILGGGLRHFKPTAEGGKRADGRDLVKELQTQGYTFVANGTDFKNYKVDKDSKLVGLFANSHLNYDLDRIKKKIDEPSLAEMTTKAIDVLQAKNKSYFLMVEGGRIDHALHDTNAKRALQDTVAFDEAIKAAIEKVKMTDPELKNTLIVVTADHDHTMVLNGYTQISGKYEQGKNASVLGLVKHYTNGEYSTDVNGNKYPIIGFGNGKKRAENDRIEARVTQLTESDNCNPVAGPAGNYTDSRGTDISKDGWCTGSAADDFQQEAVVQTGFADNESHGGTDVFLGATGAGSENFHGNIENIEVFKLIHQLAIKSSALMLALMMGSSVANAAGEAKNIIFFLGDGMGPTVVTASRIYGYGEDGKLTMDTLKRTVRIKTYSEDGQTTDSAPSMAAYMTGKKTRNEVIGMTPGTVAVRPGSIVMDGNSLSGADNKCPTPGSSTEAGTPAETILELAKANGKAVGAITTTEITHATPAATYSHICHRGAQYHIARQLVPGGEGFNSKLLDGVNVIMGGGRNHFTPYNATNNSRGRPDGRNLLNELRNKGYTVGANKTDMNNAPNNKKYIGVYSDTSQLEFDLDREKTAPYQPSLAEMTSKAIDMLQAQGGDKGYFLMVEGGRIDHALHATNAKRALQDTIAFDNAIKTALSKVDLKDTLIVVTADHDHV
;
A
#
# COMPACT_ATOMS: atom_id res chain seq x y z
N THR A 1 -0.28 -5.51 30.58
CA THR A 1 -1.38 -6.45 30.85
C THR A 1 -1.08 -7.71 30.09
N VAL A 2 -1.38 -8.88 30.64
CA VAL A 2 -1.36 -10.16 29.93
C VAL A 2 -2.79 -10.59 29.65
N ALA A 3 -3.04 -11.18 28.48
CA ALA A 3 -4.35 -11.68 28.14
C ALA A 3 -4.63 -12.99 28.88
N THR A 4 -5.75 -13.06 29.60
CA THR A 4 -6.19 -14.27 30.31
C THR A 4 -7.43 -14.82 29.65
N LYS A 5 -7.43 -16.12 29.32
CA LYS A 5 -8.58 -16.75 28.69
C LYS A 5 -9.84 -16.53 29.54
N PRO A 6 -10.95 -16.03 28.98
CA PRO A 6 -12.21 -15.89 29.69
C PRO A 6 -12.76 -17.25 30.14
N ASN A 7 -13.72 -17.21 31.06
CA ASN A 7 -14.53 -18.39 31.36
C ASN A 7 -15.40 -18.75 30.15
N ASP A 8 -15.85 -20.01 30.07
CA ASP A 8 -16.68 -20.51 28.96
C ASP A 8 -18.03 -19.77 28.83
N ASP A 9 -18.48 -19.15 29.92
CA ASP A 9 -19.66 -18.29 29.95
C ASP A 9 -19.40 -16.85 29.48
N GLY A 10 -18.22 -16.56 28.93
CA GLY A 10 -17.85 -15.26 28.38
C GLY A 10 -17.55 -14.18 29.43
N THR A 11 -17.29 -14.56 30.68
CA THR A 11 -16.88 -13.63 31.76
C THR A 11 -15.36 -13.52 31.88
N SER A 12 -14.90 -12.33 32.27
CA SER A 12 -13.48 -11.96 32.34
C SER A 12 -12.79 -12.65 33.51
N THR A 13 -11.56 -13.08 33.26
CA THR A 13 -10.65 -13.63 34.29
C THR A 13 -9.48 -12.69 34.58
N CYS A 14 -9.55 -11.43 34.16
CA CYS A 14 -8.38 -10.53 34.19
C CYS A 14 -7.76 -10.38 35.59
N ASP A 15 -8.60 -10.26 36.63
CA ASP A 15 -8.16 -10.12 38.02
C ASP A 15 -7.45 -11.36 38.58
N THR A 16 -7.49 -12.50 37.87
CA THR A 16 -6.85 -13.74 38.31
C THR A 16 -5.36 -13.80 37.98
N ALA A 17 -4.89 -13.01 37.02
CA ALA A 17 -3.46 -12.94 36.66
C ALA A 17 -2.71 -11.90 37.53
N ALA A 18 -1.65 -12.35 38.19
CA ALA A 18 -0.83 -11.51 39.06
C ALA A 18 -0.19 -10.34 38.30
N GLU A 19 0.15 -10.54 37.03
CA GLU A 19 0.74 -9.56 36.12
C GLU A 19 -0.20 -8.38 35.78
N ASN A 20 -1.51 -8.58 35.99
CA ASN A 20 -2.54 -7.57 35.75
C ASN A 20 -2.88 -6.74 36.98
N LYS A 21 -2.47 -7.17 38.19
CA LYS A 21 -2.88 -6.56 39.47
C LYS A 21 -2.64 -5.04 39.58
N ASP A 22 -1.52 -4.55 39.04
CA ASP A 22 -1.16 -3.13 39.10
C ASP A 22 -1.42 -2.38 37.79
N LYS A 23 -2.06 -3.03 36.81
CA LYS A 23 -2.39 -2.43 35.51
C LYS A 23 -3.71 -1.68 35.63
N LYS A 24 -3.84 -0.59 34.88
CA LYS A 24 -5.02 0.28 34.89
C LYS A 24 -5.56 0.42 33.48
N ALA A 25 -6.88 0.58 33.40
CA ALA A 25 -7.56 1.00 32.18
C ALA A 25 -7.01 2.37 31.73
N VAL A 26 -6.83 2.52 30.42
CA VAL A 26 -6.48 3.80 29.77
C VAL A 26 -7.73 4.43 29.17
N ASP A 27 -7.75 5.75 29.02
CA ASP A 27 -8.93 6.43 28.46
C ASP A 27 -9.05 6.21 26.95
N SER A 28 -10.24 5.87 26.47
CA SER A 28 -10.55 5.81 25.04
C SER A 28 -10.98 7.18 24.50
N LEU A 29 -10.91 7.37 23.17
CA LEU A 29 -11.42 8.61 22.53
C LEU A 29 -12.92 8.83 22.80
N LEU A 30 -13.71 7.76 22.86
CA LEU A 30 -15.15 7.85 23.13
C LEU A 30 -15.41 8.28 24.58
N GLU A 31 -14.67 7.74 25.55
CA GLU A 31 -14.73 8.17 26.96
C GLU A 31 -14.33 9.64 27.11
N LEU A 32 -13.27 10.06 26.42
CA LEU A 32 -12.78 11.44 26.44
C LEU A 32 -13.80 12.40 25.81
N ALA A 33 -14.43 12.01 24.70
CA ALA A 33 -15.53 12.77 24.09
C ALA A 33 -16.72 12.90 25.06
N LYS A 34 -17.11 11.79 25.72
CA LYS A 34 -18.18 11.79 26.70
C LYS A 34 -17.85 12.63 27.94
N ALA A 35 -16.59 12.61 28.38
CA ALA A 35 -16.09 13.46 29.47
C ALA A 35 -16.33 14.94 29.19
N GLN A 36 -16.26 15.36 27.92
CA GLN A 36 -16.53 16.72 27.46
C GLN A 36 -18.00 17.03 27.16
N GLY A 37 -18.89 16.05 27.33
CA GLY A 37 -20.31 16.23 27.05
C GLY A 37 -20.66 16.14 25.57
N MET A 38 -19.75 15.63 24.72
CA MET A 38 -20.02 15.33 23.32
C MET A 38 -21.01 14.16 23.21
N GLY A 39 -21.80 14.14 22.13
CA GLY A 39 -22.52 12.94 21.71
C GLY A 39 -21.53 11.84 21.32
N THR A 40 -21.90 10.59 21.55
CA THR A 40 -21.02 9.44 21.28
C THR A 40 -21.75 8.34 20.51
N GLY A 41 -21.14 7.83 19.45
CA GLY A 41 -21.72 6.79 18.62
C GLY A 41 -20.74 5.70 18.23
N LEU A 42 -21.28 4.49 18.08
CA LEU A 42 -20.57 3.29 17.65
C LEU A 42 -21.39 2.57 16.57
N VAL A 43 -20.79 2.37 15.40
CA VAL A 43 -21.40 1.67 14.27
C VAL A 43 -20.44 0.61 13.76
N THR A 44 -20.90 -0.63 13.60
CA THR A 44 -20.08 -1.72 13.07
C THR A 44 -20.92 -2.77 12.34
N THR A 45 -20.33 -3.47 11.38
CA THR A 45 -20.89 -4.70 10.81
C THR A 45 -20.53 -5.96 11.62
N THR A 46 -19.74 -5.84 12.69
CA THR A 46 -19.38 -6.95 13.57
C THR A 46 -20.32 -7.04 14.78
N ARG A 47 -19.98 -7.87 15.78
CA ARG A 47 -20.66 -7.81 17.07
C ARG A 47 -20.20 -6.53 17.76
N ILE A 48 -21.09 -5.78 18.41
CA ILE A 48 -20.69 -4.59 19.19
C ILE A 48 -19.65 -4.93 20.29
N THR A 49 -19.59 -6.19 20.70
CA THR A 49 -18.64 -6.76 21.67
C THR A 49 -17.34 -7.26 21.05
N HIS A 50 -17.17 -7.20 19.73
CA HIS A 50 -15.95 -7.62 19.03
C HIS A 50 -14.78 -6.66 19.32
N ALA A 51 -13.55 -7.05 18.97
CA ALA A 51 -12.32 -6.33 19.35
C ALA A 51 -12.36 -4.83 19.06
N THR A 52 -12.39 -4.44 17.78
CA THR A 52 -12.36 -3.05 17.33
C THR A 52 -13.48 -2.18 17.94
N PRO A 53 -14.77 -2.58 17.91
CA PRO A 53 -15.81 -1.76 18.53
C PRO A 53 -15.70 -1.74 20.06
N ALA A 54 -15.36 -2.86 20.71
CA ALA A 54 -15.21 -2.94 22.16
C ALA A 54 -14.11 -2.03 22.70
N THR A 55 -12.98 -1.89 21.99
CA THR A 55 -11.88 -1.00 22.41
C THR A 55 -12.29 0.46 22.55
N THR A 56 -13.42 0.87 21.95
CA THR A 56 -13.94 2.23 22.07
C THR A 56 -14.62 2.49 23.41
N TYR A 57 -15.15 1.49 24.10
CA TYR A 57 -16.00 1.70 25.29
C TYR A 57 -15.75 0.75 26.45
N ALA A 58 -15.02 -0.35 26.25
CA ALA A 58 -14.83 -1.38 27.26
C ALA A 58 -13.37 -1.57 27.65
N HIS A 59 -13.17 -1.99 28.89
CA HIS A 59 -11.88 -2.36 29.46
C HIS A 59 -11.96 -3.80 29.95
N VAL A 60 -11.24 -4.70 29.29
CA VAL A 60 -11.06 -6.10 29.70
C VAL A 60 -9.69 -6.56 29.22
N CYS A 61 -9.16 -7.63 29.80
CA CYS A 61 -7.83 -8.12 29.44
C CYS A 61 -7.85 -9.16 28.33
N HIS A 62 -9.04 -9.58 27.88
CA HIS A 62 -9.20 -10.52 26.77
C HIS A 62 -10.49 -10.22 26.01
N ARG A 63 -10.38 -10.11 24.67
CA ARG A 63 -11.49 -9.73 23.76
C ARG A 63 -12.67 -10.70 23.78
N ASP A 64 -12.41 -11.98 24.04
CA ASP A 64 -13.48 -13.00 24.09
C ASP A 64 -14.37 -12.94 25.34
N ALA A 65 -14.11 -12.05 26.29
CA ALA A 65 -14.98 -11.82 27.45
C ALA A 65 -16.25 -11.02 27.07
N GLU A 66 -16.90 -11.41 25.97
CA GLU A 66 -17.93 -10.62 25.28
C GLU A 66 -19.18 -10.35 26.13
N ASN A 67 -19.50 -11.22 27.10
CA ASN A 67 -20.63 -10.97 28.00
C ASN A 67 -20.31 -9.85 29.01
N ASP A 68 -19.07 -9.79 29.52
CA ASP A 68 -18.65 -8.69 30.38
C ASP A 68 -18.48 -7.39 29.59
N ILE A 69 -17.91 -7.47 28.39
CA ILE A 69 -17.85 -6.33 27.46
C ILE A 69 -19.25 -5.76 27.21
N ALA A 70 -20.26 -6.59 26.91
CA ALA A 70 -21.64 -6.12 26.69
C ALA A 70 -22.21 -5.39 27.92
N ALA A 71 -21.92 -5.88 29.13
CA ALA A 71 -22.42 -5.28 30.36
C ALA A 71 -21.86 -3.87 30.60
N GLN A 72 -20.66 -3.57 30.10
CA GLN A 72 -20.03 -2.25 30.21
C GLN A 72 -20.76 -1.13 29.46
N LEU A 73 -21.70 -1.45 28.54
CA LEU A 73 -22.52 -0.48 27.82
C LEU A 73 -23.78 -0.02 28.56
N VAL A 74 -24.21 -0.72 29.61
CA VAL A 74 -25.54 -0.51 30.22
C VAL A 74 -25.45 0.48 31.37
N PRO A 75 -25.94 1.74 31.24
CA PRO A 75 -25.83 2.73 32.32
C PRO A 75 -26.48 2.25 33.61
N GLY A 76 -25.74 2.31 34.72
CA GLY A 76 -26.22 1.82 36.02
C GLY A 76 -26.50 0.30 36.05
N GLY A 77 -26.02 -0.46 35.07
CA GLY A 77 -26.16 -1.90 34.98
C GLY A 77 -25.61 -2.62 36.20
N LYS A 78 -26.21 -3.77 36.53
CA LYS A 78 -25.78 -4.63 37.64
C LYS A 78 -24.39 -5.23 37.35
N GLY A 79 -23.61 -5.58 38.36
CA GLY A 79 -22.32 -6.25 38.21
C GLY A 79 -21.23 -5.67 39.10
N THR A 80 -20.07 -6.33 39.12
CA THR A 80 -18.86 -5.87 39.84
C THR A 80 -17.64 -6.06 38.94
N GLY A 81 -16.60 -5.24 39.14
CA GLY A 81 -15.37 -5.34 38.36
C GLY A 81 -15.63 -5.18 36.85
N TYR A 82 -15.12 -6.12 36.06
CA TYR A 82 -15.24 -6.13 34.59
C TYR A 82 -16.66 -6.36 34.05
N ALA A 83 -17.58 -6.86 34.89
CA ALA A 83 -18.99 -7.08 34.55
C ALA A 83 -19.88 -5.86 34.86
N ALA A 84 -19.33 -4.78 35.42
CA ALA A 84 -20.06 -3.56 35.74
C ALA A 84 -20.06 -2.57 34.57
N PHE A 85 -21.01 -1.63 34.57
CA PHE A 85 -21.03 -0.51 33.62
C PHE A 85 -19.70 0.26 33.63
N ASN A 86 -19.21 0.64 32.45
CA ASN A 86 -18.09 1.57 32.38
C ASN A 86 -18.55 2.99 32.74
N THR A 87 -18.26 3.40 33.97
CA THR A 87 -18.70 4.69 34.52
C THR A 87 -18.14 5.91 33.77
N LYS A 88 -17.05 5.78 33.00
CA LYS A 88 -16.52 6.87 32.18
C LYS A 88 -17.45 7.25 31.03
N LEU A 89 -18.36 6.35 30.65
CA LEU A 89 -19.42 6.61 29.67
C LEU A 89 -20.58 7.45 30.23
N LYS A 90 -20.54 7.85 31.50
CA LYS A 90 -21.55 8.69 32.18
C LYS A 90 -22.97 8.11 32.03
N ASP A 91 -23.79 8.70 31.18
CA ASP A 91 -25.17 8.29 30.92
C ASP A 91 -25.28 7.29 29.76
N GLY A 92 -24.16 6.76 29.26
CA GLY A 92 -24.07 5.75 28.21
C GLY A 92 -23.73 6.31 26.82
N VAL A 93 -23.46 5.41 25.88
CA VAL A 93 -23.24 5.75 24.46
C VAL A 93 -24.58 6.13 23.82
N ASP A 94 -24.63 7.20 23.02
CA ASP A 94 -25.90 7.74 22.52
C ASP A 94 -26.51 6.90 21.38
N VAL A 95 -25.68 6.32 20.52
CA VAL A 95 -26.11 5.45 19.42
C VAL A 95 -25.17 4.25 19.27
N ILE A 96 -25.73 3.05 19.30
CA ILE A 96 -25.00 1.78 19.22
C ILE A 96 -25.66 0.94 18.12
N LEU A 97 -24.99 0.71 17.00
CA LEU A 97 -25.54 0.00 15.85
C LEU A 97 -24.59 -1.11 15.38
N GLY A 98 -25.03 -2.36 15.42
CA GLY A 98 -24.26 -3.48 14.92
C GLY A 98 -24.93 -4.82 15.20
N GLY A 99 -24.12 -5.87 15.35
CA GLY A 99 -24.59 -7.22 15.69
C GLY A 99 -24.35 -7.58 17.15
N GLY A 100 -24.54 -8.86 17.47
CA GLY A 100 -24.14 -9.46 18.75
C GLY A 100 -25.26 -9.58 19.78
N LEU A 101 -26.53 -9.58 19.35
CA LEU A 101 -27.70 -9.68 20.25
C LEU A 101 -27.58 -10.83 21.26
N ARG A 102 -26.90 -11.93 20.89
CA ARG A 102 -26.69 -13.07 21.78
C ARG A 102 -25.98 -12.69 23.10
N HIS A 103 -25.09 -11.69 23.12
CA HIS A 103 -24.37 -11.28 24.34
C HIS A 103 -25.19 -10.36 25.25
N PHE A 104 -26.35 -9.91 24.78
CA PHE A 104 -27.29 -9.06 25.52
C PHE A 104 -28.48 -9.84 26.08
N LYS A 105 -28.62 -11.13 25.73
CA LYS A 105 -29.75 -11.98 26.10
C LYS A 105 -29.35 -13.15 27.03
N PRO A 106 -30.22 -13.54 27.98
CA PRO A 106 -30.03 -14.76 28.77
C PRO A 106 -29.96 -16.00 27.88
N THR A 107 -29.25 -17.03 28.32
CA THR A 107 -29.26 -18.36 27.66
C THR A 107 -30.68 -18.93 27.51
N ALA A 108 -31.56 -18.68 28.49
CA ALA A 108 -32.96 -19.06 28.44
C ALA A 108 -33.77 -18.39 27.32
N GLU A 109 -33.31 -17.24 26.81
CA GLU A 109 -33.90 -16.52 25.66
C GLU A 109 -33.08 -16.72 24.37
N GLY A 110 -32.24 -17.76 24.30
CA GLY A 110 -31.39 -18.06 23.14
C GLY A 110 -30.11 -17.21 23.03
N GLY A 111 -29.78 -16.45 24.07
CA GLY A 111 -28.54 -15.70 24.16
C GLY A 111 -27.36 -16.51 24.72
N LYS A 112 -26.32 -15.79 25.15
CA LYS A 112 -25.06 -16.34 25.67
C LYS A 112 -24.82 -15.97 27.14
N ARG A 113 -25.67 -15.16 27.77
CA ARG A 113 -25.48 -14.74 29.16
C ARG A 113 -25.94 -15.81 30.15
N ALA A 114 -25.01 -16.35 30.94
CA ALA A 114 -25.30 -17.33 31.99
C ALA A 114 -25.86 -16.70 33.28
N ASP A 115 -25.68 -15.39 33.47
CA ASP A 115 -26.11 -14.64 34.66
C ASP A 115 -27.62 -14.30 34.69
N GLY A 116 -28.37 -14.71 33.67
CA GLY A 116 -29.81 -14.46 33.57
C GLY A 116 -30.21 -13.01 33.26
N ARG A 117 -29.25 -12.11 33.00
CA ARG A 117 -29.54 -10.69 32.69
C ARG A 117 -30.01 -10.50 31.26
N ASP A 118 -30.97 -9.60 31.07
CA ASP A 118 -31.42 -9.13 29.76
C ASP A 118 -31.01 -7.67 29.60
N LEU A 119 -29.85 -7.48 28.99
CA LEU A 119 -29.24 -6.15 28.83
C LEU A 119 -30.04 -5.27 27.86
N VAL A 120 -30.82 -5.85 26.94
CA VAL A 120 -31.73 -5.08 26.08
C VAL A 120 -32.81 -4.42 26.95
N LYS A 121 -33.44 -5.18 27.85
CA LYS A 121 -34.42 -4.63 28.80
C LYS A 121 -33.80 -3.62 29.77
N GLU A 122 -32.58 -3.87 30.23
CA GLU A 122 -31.84 -2.91 31.07
C GLU A 122 -31.57 -1.59 30.31
N LEU A 123 -31.13 -1.63 29.05
CA LEU A 123 -30.96 -0.45 28.22
C LEU A 123 -32.28 0.29 27.97
N GLN A 124 -33.37 -0.43 27.68
CA GLN A 124 -34.70 0.18 27.52
C GLN A 124 -35.16 0.91 28.81
N THR A 125 -34.83 0.36 29.98
CA THR A 125 -35.09 1.01 31.28
C THR A 125 -34.29 2.31 31.44
N GLN A 126 -33.12 2.41 30.80
CA GLN A 126 -32.30 3.64 30.74
C GLN A 126 -32.73 4.60 29.61
N GLY A 127 -33.88 4.36 28.97
CA GLY A 127 -34.45 5.24 27.95
C GLY A 127 -33.96 4.96 26.53
N TYR A 128 -33.28 3.85 26.28
CA TYR A 128 -32.89 3.46 24.92
C TYR A 128 -34.07 2.90 24.15
N THR A 129 -34.21 3.30 22.89
CA THR A 129 -35.04 2.58 21.92
C THR A 129 -34.23 1.43 21.33
N PHE A 130 -34.78 0.22 21.38
CA PHE A 130 -34.18 -0.95 20.76
C PHE A 130 -34.81 -1.23 19.38
N VAL A 131 -33.97 -1.46 18.37
CA VAL A 131 -34.39 -1.92 17.04
C VAL A 131 -33.65 -3.21 16.68
N ALA A 132 -34.37 -4.20 16.14
CA ALA A 132 -33.84 -5.55 15.94
C ALA A 132 -33.60 -5.92 14.47
N ASN A 133 -34.06 -5.12 13.52
CA ASN A 133 -34.00 -5.41 12.08
C ASN A 133 -34.00 -4.10 11.27
N GLY A 134 -33.76 -4.22 9.95
CA GLY A 134 -33.74 -3.09 9.02
C GLY A 134 -35.07 -2.35 8.90
N THR A 135 -36.20 -3.04 9.02
CA THR A 135 -37.53 -2.43 8.98
C THR A 135 -37.77 -1.49 10.17
N ASP A 136 -37.53 -1.96 11.39
CA ASP A 136 -37.66 -1.17 12.63
C ASP A 136 -36.67 0.00 12.62
N PHE A 137 -35.44 -0.24 12.16
CA PHE A 137 -34.41 0.77 11.99
C PHE A 137 -34.84 1.92 11.04
N LYS A 138 -35.45 1.58 9.90
CA LYS A 138 -35.96 2.58 8.93
C LYS A 138 -37.13 3.37 9.51
N ASN A 139 -37.98 2.72 10.30
CA ASN A 139 -39.14 3.34 10.93
C ASN A 139 -38.79 4.22 12.12
N TYR A 140 -37.62 4.00 12.75
CA TYR A 140 -37.16 4.80 13.88
C TYR A 140 -37.08 6.29 13.56
N LYS A 141 -37.74 7.09 14.39
CA LYS A 141 -37.79 8.54 14.31
C LYS A 141 -36.79 9.13 15.29
N VAL A 142 -35.92 9.99 14.76
CA VAL A 142 -34.89 10.67 15.54
C VAL A 142 -35.48 11.91 16.20
N ASP A 143 -35.15 12.12 17.46
CA ASP A 143 -35.43 13.31 18.24
C ASP A 143 -34.17 13.75 19.04
N LYS A 144 -34.25 14.88 19.74
CA LYS A 144 -33.12 15.45 20.50
C LYS A 144 -32.70 14.64 21.72
N ASP A 145 -33.59 13.81 22.25
CA ASP A 145 -33.38 13.01 23.47
C ASP A 145 -33.06 11.54 23.14
N SER A 146 -32.96 11.23 21.85
CA SER A 146 -32.81 9.89 21.31
C SER A 146 -31.58 9.18 21.88
N LYS A 147 -31.82 7.97 22.39
CA LYS A 147 -30.81 6.95 22.66
C LYS A 147 -31.20 5.70 21.89
N LEU A 148 -30.33 5.25 21.00
CA LEU A 148 -30.65 4.18 20.06
C LEU A 148 -29.69 3.01 20.24
N VAL A 149 -30.24 1.81 20.38
CA VAL A 149 -29.48 0.56 20.30
C VAL A 149 -30.09 -0.34 19.22
N GLY A 150 -29.33 -0.61 18.18
CA GLY A 150 -29.69 -1.50 17.09
C GLY A 150 -28.79 -2.73 17.09
N LEU A 151 -29.36 -3.90 17.38
CA LEU A 151 -28.64 -5.18 17.32
C LEU A 151 -29.34 -6.08 16.29
N PHE A 152 -28.83 -6.07 15.06
CA PHE A 152 -29.53 -6.59 13.88
C PHE A 152 -29.33 -8.09 13.63
N ALA A 153 -28.37 -8.70 14.32
CA ALA A 153 -28.05 -10.12 14.19
C ALA A 153 -27.64 -10.73 15.54
N ASN A 154 -27.87 -12.04 15.70
CA ASN A 154 -27.42 -12.78 16.88
C ASN A 154 -25.89 -12.75 17.04
N SER A 155 -25.15 -12.82 15.92
CA SER A 155 -23.69 -12.66 15.86
C SER A 155 -23.35 -11.40 15.06
N HIS A 156 -22.31 -11.41 14.25
CA HIS A 156 -22.02 -10.34 13.29
C HIS A 156 -23.17 -10.14 12.28
N LEU A 157 -23.22 -8.98 11.63
CA LEU A 157 -24.09 -8.79 10.45
C LEU A 157 -23.59 -9.68 9.30
N ASN A 158 -24.46 -9.88 8.31
CA ASN A 158 -24.09 -10.56 7.09
C ASN A 158 -23.09 -9.71 6.28
N TYR A 159 -22.25 -10.37 5.49
CA TYR A 159 -21.47 -9.71 4.45
C TYR A 159 -22.43 -8.93 3.52
N ASP A 160 -22.02 -7.79 3.00
CA ASP A 160 -22.91 -6.91 2.23
C ASP A 160 -23.43 -7.61 0.97
N LEU A 161 -22.57 -8.40 0.31
CA LEU A 161 -22.93 -9.31 -0.76
C LEU A 161 -24.11 -10.23 -0.39
N ASP A 162 -23.97 -10.93 0.75
CA ASP A 162 -24.95 -11.92 1.19
C ASP A 162 -26.25 -11.25 1.63
N ARG A 163 -26.16 -10.11 2.32
CA ARG A 163 -27.30 -9.29 2.76
C ARG A 163 -28.19 -8.90 1.57
N ILE A 164 -27.58 -8.36 0.51
CA ILE A 164 -28.29 -7.95 -0.70
C ILE A 164 -28.86 -9.17 -1.43
N LYS A 165 -28.02 -10.19 -1.69
CA LYS A 165 -28.41 -11.35 -2.50
C LYS A 165 -29.54 -12.15 -1.86
N LYS A 166 -29.49 -12.34 -0.54
CA LYS A 166 -30.49 -13.09 0.23
C LYS A 166 -31.65 -12.22 0.71
N LYS A 167 -31.64 -10.90 0.42
CA LYS A 167 -32.67 -9.93 0.85
C LYS A 167 -32.89 -9.96 2.36
N ILE A 168 -31.79 -9.99 3.12
CA ILE A 168 -31.83 -10.03 4.58
C ILE A 168 -32.27 -8.65 5.09
N ASP A 169 -33.18 -8.62 6.06
CA ASP A 169 -33.68 -7.39 6.68
C ASP A 169 -32.66 -6.81 7.69
N GLU A 170 -31.50 -6.41 7.17
CA GLU A 170 -30.42 -5.74 7.88
C GLU A 170 -30.09 -4.42 7.19
N PRO A 171 -29.82 -3.34 7.96
CA PRO A 171 -29.36 -2.08 7.37
C PRO A 171 -27.93 -2.22 6.81
N SER A 172 -27.61 -1.46 5.77
CA SER A 172 -26.22 -1.34 5.30
C SER A 172 -25.36 -0.51 6.26
N LEU A 173 -24.04 -0.61 6.13
CA LEU A 173 -23.12 0.24 6.91
C LEU A 173 -23.36 1.73 6.66
N ALA A 174 -23.66 2.12 5.41
CA ALA A 174 -24.00 3.49 5.06
C ALA A 174 -25.33 3.95 5.69
N GLU A 175 -26.36 3.10 5.72
CA GLU A 175 -27.63 3.37 6.39
C GLU A 175 -27.42 3.55 7.91
N MET A 176 -26.68 2.66 8.56
CA MET A 176 -26.35 2.78 9.99
C MET A 176 -25.54 4.06 10.29
N THR A 177 -24.54 4.37 9.47
CA THR A 177 -23.67 5.53 9.63
C THR A 177 -24.47 6.84 9.56
N THR A 178 -25.29 7.00 8.54
CA THR A 178 -26.09 8.23 8.36
C THR A 178 -27.15 8.40 9.45
N LYS A 179 -27.77 7.31 9.92
CA LYS A 179 -28.70 7.37 11.06
C LYS A 179 -27.99 7.73 12.37
N ALA A 180 -26.79 7.20 12.60
CA ALA A 180 -25.99 7.57 13.77
C ALA A 180 -25.67 9.07 13.75
N ILE A 181 -25.28 9.62 12.59
CA ILE A 181 -25.08 11.06 12.41
C ILE A 181 -26.37 11.83 12.70
N ASP A 182 -27.54 11.37 12.21
CA ASP A 182 -28.83 12.00 12.53
C ASP A 182 -29.10 12.06 14.04
N VAL A 183 -28.92 10.95 14.76
CA VAL A 183 -29.11 10.88 16.22
C VAL A 183 -28.16 11.83 16.96
N LEU A 184 -26.90 11.89 16.52
CA LEU A 184 -25.89 12.74 17.15
C LEU A 184 -26.11 14.23 16.86
N GLN A 185 -26.47 14.58 15.62
CA GLN A 185 -26.77 15.96 15.22
C GLN A 185 -28.04 16.49 15.89
N ALA A 186 -29.08 15.67 16.07
CA ALA A 186 -30.33 16.07 16.71
C ALA A 186 -30.14 16.55 18.16
N LYS A 187 -29.07 16.13 18.83
CA LYS A 187 -28.71 16.56 20.19
C LYS A 187 -28.17 18.00 20.25
N ASN A 188 -27.84 18.59 19.09
CA ASN A 188 -27.25 19.93 18.99
C ASN A 188 -25.99 20.09 19.86
N LYS A 189 -25.10 19.09 19.80
CA LYS A 189 -23.81 19.04 20.49
C LYS A 189 -22.73 18.57 19.51
N SER A 190 -21.47 18.85 19.80
CA SER A 190 -20.35 18.16 19.13
C SER A 190 -20.41 16.66 19.44
N TYR A 191 -19.84 15.82 18.56
CA TYR A 191 -19.90 14.37 18.73
C TYR A 191 -18.64 13.66 18.25
N PHE A 192 -18.44 12.45 18.78
CA PHE A 192 -17.48 11.47 18.31
C PHE A 192 -18.25 10.25 17.80
N LEU A 193 -17.94 9.80 16.59
CA LEU A 193 -18.56 8.63 15.96
C LEU A 193 -17.46 7.71 15.44
N MET A 194 -17.45 6.47 15.90
CA MET A 194 -16.64 5.39 15.34
C MET A 194 -17.50 4.53 14.41
N VAL A 195 -16.99 4.28 13.20
CA VAL A 195 -17.65 3.47 12.17
C VAL A 195 -16.66 2.40 11.68
N GLU A 196 -17.07 1.14 11.66
CA GLU A 196 -16.21 0.01 11.32
C GLU A 196 -16.84 -0.91 10.25
N GLY A 197 -16.07 -1.18 9.19
CA GLY A 197 -16.36 -2.22 8.19
C GLY A 197 -15.76 -3.59 8.55
N GLY A 198 -15.93 -4.08 9.78
CA GLY A 198 -15.14 -5.22 10.28
C GLY A 198 -15.48 -6.61 9.69
N ARG A 199 -16.43 -6.70 8.74
CA ARG A 199 -16.61 -7.92 7.95
C ARG A 199 -15.56 -8.07 6.84
N ILE A 200 -14.85 -7.00 6.47
CA ILE A 200 -13.68 -7.07 5.57
C ILE A 200 -12.63 -8.06 6.11
N ASP A 201 -12.26 -7.90 7.39
CA ASP A 201 -11.30 -8.76 8.09
C ASP A 201 -11.72 -10.24 8.09
N HIS A 202 -12.97 -10.54 8.49
CA HIS A 202 -13.48 -11.91 8.50
C HIS A 202 -13.42 -12.59 7.13
N ALA A 203 -13.71 -11.86 6.05
CA ALA A 203 -13.59 -12.39 4.70
C ALA A 203 -12.12 -12.66 4.31
N LEU A 204 -11.19 -11.82 4.76
CA LEU A 204 -9.76 -12.00 4.51
C LEU A 204 -9.21 -13.23 5.26
N HIS A 205 -9.63 -13.47 6.50
CA HIS A 205 -9.28 -14.68 7.25
C HIS A 205 -9.75 -15.98 6.58
N ASP A 206 -10.88 -15.91 5.88
CA ASP A 206 -11.39 -17.01 5.07
C ASP A 206 -10.72 -17.13 3.71
N THR A 207 -9.77 -16.24 3.40
CA THR A 207 -9.21 -16.06 2.05
C THR A 207 -10.30 -15.87 1.01
N ASN A 208 -11.39 -15.16 1.31
CA ASN A 208 -12.49 -14.88 0.39
C ASN A 208 -12.43 -13.43 -0.10
N ALA A 209 -11.69 -13.20 -1.18
CA ALA A 209 -11.47 -11.87 -1.73
C ALA A 209 -12.75 -11.22 -2.27
N LYS A 210 -13.72 -11.99 -2.79
CA LYS A 210 -14.95 -11.40 -3.34
C LYS A 210 -15.74 -10.67 -2.26
N ARG A 211 -15.95 -11.33 -1.11
CA ARG A 211 -16.60 -10.71 0.05
C ARG A 211 -15.77 -9.58 0.64
N ALA A 212 -14.46 -9.76 0.80
CA ALA A 212 -13.59 -8.72 1.35
C ALA A 212 -13.63 -7.44 0.50
N LEU A 213 -13.54 -7.57 -0.82
CA LEU A 213 -13.61 -6.44 -1.75
C LEU A 213 -14.99 -5.79 -1.78
N GLN A 214 -16.08 -6.56 -1.74
CA GLN A 214 -17.43 -6.00 -1.73
C GLN A 214 -17.76 -5.28 -0.41
N ASP A 215 -17.33 -5.81 0.73
CA ASP A 215 -17.48 -5.11 2.01
C ASP A 215 -16.57 -3.87 2.10
N THR A 216 -15.43 -3.88 1.41
CA THR A 216 -14.60 -2.67 1.25
C THR A 216 -15.34 -1.60 0.42
N VAL A 217 -16.06 -2.00 -0.63
CA VAL A 217 -16.94 -1.08 -1.39
C VAL A 217 -18.07 -0.55 -0.50
N ALA A 218 -18.71 -1.39 0.32
CA ALA A 218 -19.74 -0.95 1.27
C ALA A 218 -19.18 0.03 2.33
N PHE A 219 -17.91 -0.12 2.73
CA PHE A 219 -17.22 0.83 3.60
C PHE A 219 -16.93 2.17 2.90
N ASP A 220 -16.49 2.16 1.64
CA ASP A 220 -16.35 3.38 0.82
C ASP A 220 -17.69 4.12 0.66
N GLU A 221 -18.78 3.39 0.43
CA GLU A 221 -20.13 3.95 0.40
C GLU A 221 -20.52 4.61 1.74
N ALA A 222 -20.16 4.01 2.87
CA ALA A 222 -20.40 4.57 4.20
C ALA A 222 -19.58 5.86 4.44
N ILE A 223 -18.31 5.89 4.02
CA ILE A 223 -17.46 7.09 4.09
C ILE A 223 -18.06 8.21 3.25
N LYS A 224 -18.44 7.92 2.01
CA LYS A 224 -19.08 8.88 1.11
C LYS A 224 -20.38 9.42 1.72
N ALA A 225 -21.25 8.54 2.22
CA ALA A 225 -22.51 8.92 2.85
C ALA A 225 -22.30 9.78 4.10
N ALA A 226 -21.28 9.48 4.91
CA ALA A 226 -20.92 10.30 6.08
C ALA A 226 -20.48 11.71 5.66
N ILE A 227 -19.59 11.83 4.67
CA ILE A 227 -19.12 13.13 4.16
C ILE A 227 -20.29 13.94 3.61
N GLU A 228 -21.14 13.33 2.78
CA GLU A 228 -22.32 13.99 2.21
C GLU A 228 -23.28 14.45 3.31
N LYS A 229 -23.53 13.61 4.31
CA LYS A 229 -24.41 13.91 5.43
C LYS A 229 -23.90 15.07 6.28
N VAL A 230 -22.63 15.07 6.66
CA VAL A 230 -22.02 16.14 7.46
C VAL A 230 -22.01 17.46 6.69
N LYS A 231 -21.73 17.44 5.38
CA LYS A 231 -21.72 18.64 4.53
C LYS A 231 -23.07 19.35 4.44
N MET A 232 -24.17 18.69 4.78
CA MET A 232 -25.47 19.36 4.90
C MET A 232 -25.49 20.42 6.01
N THR A 233 -24.69 20.24 7.06
CA THR A 233 -24.59 21.15 8.22
C THR A 233 -23.25 21.87 8.31
N ASP A 234 -22.19 21.32 7.72
CA ASP A 234 -20.83 21.87 7.69
C ASP A 234 -20.23 21.75 6.28
N PRO A 235 -20.67 22.58 5.31
CA PRO A 235 -20.38 22.38 3.87
C PRO A 235 -18.90 22.32 3.50
N GLU A 236 -18.05 23.04 4.26
CA GLU A 236 -16.60 23.11 4.06
C GLU A 236 -15.82 22.22 5.02
N LEU A 237 -16.51 21.40 5.85
CA LEU A 237 -15.91 20.56 6.90
C LEU A 237 -15.01 21.35 7.87
N LYS A 238 -15.36 22.61 8.15
CA LYS A 238 -14.56 23.51 9.01
C LYS A 238 -14.62 23.12 10.48
N ASN A 239 -15.66 22.39 10.88
CA ASN A 239 -15.90 21.98 12.26
C ASN A 239 -15.87 20.45 12.45
N THR A 240 -15.63 19.70 11.37
CA THR A 240 -15.66 18.23 11.38
C THR A 240 -14.36 17.67 10.86
N LEU A 241 -13.75 16.75 11.63
CA LEU A 241 -12.64 15.91 11.19
C LEU A 241 -13.19 14.52 10.86
N ILE A 242 -12.83 13.99 9.69
CA ILE A 242 -13.10 12.61 9.30
C ILE A 242 -11.74 11.94 9.06
N VAL A 243 -11.48 10.83 9.74
CA VAL A 243 -10.26 10.02 9.61
C VAL A 243 -10.65 8.61 9.18
N VAL A 244 -9.95 8.06 8.18
CA VAL A 244 -10.15 6.71 7.66
C VAL A 244 -8.82 5.97 7.74
N THR A 245 -8.82 4.81 8.39
CA THR A 245 -7.66 3.94 8.54
C THR A 245 -8.09 2.49 8.74
N ALA A 246 -7.13 1.57 8.73
CA ALA A 246 -7.31 0.19 9.18
C ALA A 246 -6.61 0.01 10.54
N ASP A 247 -7.08 -0.92 11.35
CA ASP A 247 -6.41 -1.32 12.59
C ASP A 247 -5.27 -2.33 12.34
N HIS A 248 -5.32 -3.08 11.24
CA HIS A 248 -4.24 -3.93 10.75
C HIS A 248 -4.35 -4.23 9.24
N ASP A 249 -3.34 -4.89 8.66
CA ASP A 249 -3.33 -5.38 7.26
C ASP A 249 -3.59 -6.90 7.19
N HIS A 250 -3.65 -7.48 5.98
CA HIS A 250 -3.75 -8.92 5.74
C HIS A 250 -2.81 -9.35 4.60
N THR A 251 -2.49 -10.65 4.51
CA THR A 251 -1.46 -11.16 3.58
C THR A 251 -1.88 -11.22 2.09
N MET A 252 -2.79 -10.37 1.63
CA MET A 252 -3.32 -10.42 0.25
C MET A 252 -2.34 -9.80 -0.75
N VAL A 253 -2.15 -10.43 -1.91
CA VAL A 253 -1.22 -9.97 -2.97
C VAL A 253 -1.85 -10.02 -4.36
N LEU A 254 -1.29 -9.26 -5.31
CA LEU A 254 -1.66 -9.28 -6.74
C LEU A 254 -0.56 -9.96 -7.57
N ASN A 255 -0.88 -11.14 -8.10
CA ASN A 255 0.05 -12.00 -8.82
C ASN A 255 0.15 -11.66 -10.31
N GLY A 256 1.38 -11.72 -10.82
CA GLY A 256 1.70 -11.81 -12.24
C GLY A 256 1.51 -10.52 -13.05
N TYR A 257 1.95 -10.56 -14.31
CA TYR A 257 1.81 -9.45 -15.26
C TYR A 257 0.47 -9.51 -16.00
N THR A 258 -0.61 -9.27 -15.25
CA THR A 258 -1.96 -9.34 -15.82
C THR A 258 -2.33 -8.08 -16.60
N GLN A 259 -3.06 -8.23 -17.72
CA GLN A 259 -3.65 -7.08 -18.43
C GLN A 259 -4.68 -6.33 -17.59
N ILE A 260 -4.93 -5.06 -17.93
CA ILE A 260 -5.96 -4.23 -17.26
C ILE A 260 -7.32 -4.93 -17.31
N SER A 261 -7.81 -5.39 -16.15
CA SER A 261 -9.06 -6.16 -16.06
C SER A 261 -10.33 -5.31 -15.88
N GLY A 262 -10.22 -3.99 -15.69
CA GLY A 262 -11.38 -3.11 -15.49
C GLY A 262 -12.18 -3.38 -14.20
N LYS A 263 -13.38 -2.82 -14.09
CA LYS A 263 -14.28 -2.98 -12.93
C LYS A 263 -14.97 -4.35 -12.95
N TYR A 264 -15.17 -4.95 -11.79
CA TYR A 264 -15.99 -6.16 -11.65
C TYR A 264 -17.44 -5.91 -12.09
N GLU A 265 -17.95 -6.78 -12.94
CA GLU A 265 -19.34 -6.83 -13.38
C GLU A 265 -19.81 -8.28 -13.38
N GLN A 266 -20.72 -8.62 -12.46
CA GLN A 266 -21.23 -9.99 -12.32
C GLN A 266 -21.72 -10.56 -13.66
N GLY A 267 -21.26 -11.75 -14.00
CA GLY A 267 -21.58 -12.49 -15.23
C GLY A 267 -20.94 -11.92 -16.50
N LYS A 268 -20.14 -10.85 -16.40
CA LYS A 268 -19.53 -10.17 -17.55
C LYS A 268 -18.02 -10.03 -17.44
N ASN A 269 -17.52 -9.58 -16.29
CA ASN A 269 -16.11 -9.29 -16.07
C ASN A 269 -15.70 -9.66 -14.63
N ALA A 270 -14.84 -10.66 -14.50
CA ALA A 270 -14.30 -11.09 -13.21
C ALA A 270 -13.37 -10.04 -12.58
N SER A 271 -12.83 -9.10 -13.37
CA SER A 271 -11.88 -8.09 -12.89
C SER A 271 -10.71 -8.75 -12.13
N VAL A 272 -10.26 -8.16 -11.03
CA VAL A 272 -9.17 -8.64 -10.18
C VAL A 272 -9.49 -9.98 -9.47
N LEU A 273 -10.76 -10.43 -9.47
CA LEU A 273 -11.14 -11.77 -9.03
C LEU A 273 -10.87 -12.84 -10.09
N GLY A 274 -10.47 -12.43 -11.30
CA GLY A 274 -10.18 -13.32 -12.43
C GLY A 274 -8.87 -14.08 -12.31
N LEU A 275 -8.52 -14.73 -13.40
CA LEU A 275 -7.24 -15.43 -13.56
C LEU A 275 -6.23 -14.52 -14.25
N VAL A 276 -4.94 -14.77 -14.05
CA VAL A 276 -3.89 -13.97 -14.69
C VAL A 276 -3.91 -14.19 -16.20
N LYS A 277 -4.32 -13.16 -16.94
CA LYS A 277 -4.16 -13.08 -18.41
C LYS A 277 -2.98 -12.18 -18.72
N HIS A 278 -1.98 -12.68 -19.43
CA HIS A 278 -0.72 -11.98 -19.66
C HIS A 278 -0.93 -10.72 -20.51
N TYR A 279 -0.34 -9.59 -20.10
CA TYR A 279 -0.56 -8.28 -20.74
C TYR A 279 -0.30 -8.27 -22.26
N THR A 280 0.67 -9.04 -22.75
CA THR A 280 1.07 -9.02 -24.17
C THR A 280 0.10 -9.71 -25.13
N ASN A 281 -0.61 -10.76 -24.71
CA ASN A 281 -1.40 -11.60 -25.62
C ASN A 281 -2.80 -11.93 -25.12
N GLY A 282 -3.12 -11.67 -23.86
CA GLY A 282 -4.42 -11.97 -23.25
C GLY A 282 -4.66 -13.45 -22.96
N GLU A 283 -3.66 -14.29 -23.19
CA GLU A 283 -3.71 -15.71 -22.84
C GLU A 283 -3.51 -15.88 -21.35
N TYR A 284 -4.10 -16.94 -20.79
CA TYR A 284 -3.89 -17.28 -19.38
C TYR A 284 -2.42 -17.61 -19.12
N SER A 285 -1.86 -17.00 -18.09
CA SER A 285 -0.57 -17.42 -17.54
C SER A 285 -0.76 -18.72 -16.77
N THR A 286 0.25 -19.59 -16.84
CA THR A 286 0.24 -20.89 -16.17
C THR A 286 1.45 -21.06 -15.26
N ASP A 287 1.29 -21.87 -14.21
CA ASP A 287 2.41 -22.36 -13.41
C ASP A 287 3.24 -23.41 -14.18
N VAL A 288 4.28 -23.95 -13.54
CA VAL A 288 5.18 -24.97 -14.11
C VAL A 288 4.48 -26.28 -14.49
N ASN A 289 3.27 -26.52 -13.97
CA ASN A 289 2.45 -27.68 -14.24
C ASN A 289 1.35 -27.40 -15.28
N GLY A 290 1.35 -26.20 -15.88
CA GLY A 290 0.37 -25.79 -16.88
C GLY A 290 -0.98 -25.33 -16.31
N ASN A 291 -1.09 -25.14 -14.98
CA ASN A 291 -2.34 -24.71 -14.37
C ASN A 291 -2.45 -23.19 -14.33
N LYS A 292 -3.66 -22.69 -14.57
CA LYS A 292 -3.99 -21.27 -14.40
C LYS A 292 -3.99 -20.91 -12.92
N TYR A 293 -3.79 -19.64 -12.61
CA TYR A 293 -3.81 -19.13 -11.24
C TYR A 293 -4.51 -17.77 -11.14
N PRO A 294 -5.15 -17.47 -9.99
CA PRO A 294 -5.88 -16.21 -9.78
C PRO A 294 -4.93 -15.01 -9.68
N ILE A 295 -5.45 -13.83 -10.04
CA ILE A 295 -4.74 -12.57 -9.83
C ILE A 295 -4.55 -12.34 -8.33
N ILE A 296 -5.56 -12.55 -7.50
CA ILE A 296 -5.42 -12.42 -6.04
C ILE A 296 -4.92 -13.73 -5.42
N GLY A 297 -3.88 -13.63 -4.59
CA GLY A 297 -3.41 -14.70 -3.72
C GLY A 297 -3.21 -14.23 -2.29
N PHE A 298 -2.84 -15.14 -1.40
CA PHE A 298 -2.54 -14.86 0.01
C PHE A 298 -1.17 -15.41 0.42
N GLY A 299 -0.41 -14.71 1.25
CA GLY A 299 0.85 -15.21 1.81
C GLY A 299 0.65 -16.38 2.78
N ASN A 300 -0.41 -16.35 3.58
CA ASN A 300 -0.82 -17.49 4.42
C ASN A 300 -2.35 -17.58 4.54
N GLY A 301 -2.83 -18.71 5.05
CA GLY A 301 -4.25 -18.93 5.29
C GLY A 301 -4.63 -20.40 5.32
N LYS A 302 -5.94 -20.66 5.45
CA LYS A 302 -6.47 -22.03 5.59
C LYS A 302 -6.37 -22.85 4.29
N LYS A 303 -6.33 -22.18 3.13
CA LYS A 303 -6.36 -22.82 1.80
C LYS A 303 -4.98 -22.83 1.15
N ARG A 304 -4.29 -23.97 1.15
CA ARG A 304 -3.11 -24.22 0.29
C ARG A 304 -3.32 -25.48 -0.52
N ALA A 305 -2.81 -25.50 -1.75
CA ALA A 305 -2.77 -26.73 -2.54
C ALA A 305 -1.83 -27.79 -1.93
N GLU A 306 -2.27 -29.04 -1.79
CA GLU A 306 -1.53 -30.10 -1.06
C GLU A 306 -0.55 -30.86 -1.98
N ASN A 307 -0.91 -31.00 -3.26
CA ASN A 307 -0.20 -31.85 -4.23
C ASN A 307 0.44 -31.00 -5.34
N ASP A 308 1.28 -30.03 -5.00
CA ASP A 308 1.97 -29.15 -5.96
C ASP A 308 1.03 -28.61 -7.05
N ARG A 309 -0.16 -28.18 -6.63
CA ARG A 309 -1.19 -27.59 -7.50
C ARG A 309 -1.74 -28.52 -8.61
N ILE A 310 -1.61 -29.86 -8.52
CA ILE A 310 -2.14 -30.81 -9.53
C ILE A 310 -3.56 -31.34 -9.24
N GLU A 311 -4.17 -30.88 -8.16
CA GLU A 311 -5.49 -31.33 -7.71
C GLU A 311 -6.66 -30.55 -8.34
N ALA A 312 -7.87 -31.12 -8.28
CA ALA A 312 -9.07 -30.61 -8.96
C ALA A 312 -9.38 -29.14 -8.67
N ARG A 313 -9.13 -28.66 -7.44
CA ARG A 313 -9.39 -27.26 -7.06
C ARG A 313 -8.50 -26.24 -7.77
N VAL A 314 -7.41 -26.70 -8.39
CA VAL A 314 -6.51 -25.88 -9.22
C VAL A 314 -6.66 -26.22 -10.71
N THR A 315 -6.68 -27.51 -11.05
CA THR A 315 -6.76 -27.96 -12.46
C THR A 315 -8.11 -27.64 -13.12
N GLN A 316 -9.17 -27.43 -12.33
CA GLN A 316 -10.51 -27.07 -12.83
C GLN A 316 -10.83 -25.58 -12.65
N LEU A 317 -9.84 -24.72 -12.36
CA LEU A 317 -10.08 -23.28 -12.21
C LEU A 317 -10.68 -22.68 -13.50
N THR A 318 -11.73 -21.89 -13.30
CA THR A 318 -12.42 -21.13 -14.35
C THR A 318 -12.56 -19.68 -13.94
N GLU A 319 -12.54 -18.78 -14.92
CA GLU A 319 -12.88 -17.38 -14.71
C GLU A 319 -14.40 -17.22 -14.80
N SER A 320 -15.09 -17.46 -13.69
CA SER A 320 -16.56 -17.45 -13.63
C SER A 320 -17.07 -17.10 -12.24
N ASP A 321 -18.27 -16.52 -12.19
CA ASP A 321 -19.07 -16.33 -10.96
C ASP A 321 -19.74 -17.64 -10.49
N ASN A 322 -19.76 -18.68 -11.31
CA ASN A 322 -20.42 -19.94 -10.96
C ASN A 322 -19.49 -20.78 -10.09
N CYS A 323 -19.99 -21.18 -8.91
CA CYS A 323 -19.32 -22.19 -8.13
C CYS A 323 -19.54 -23.56 -8.77
N ASN A 324 -18.46 -24.16 -9.29
CA ASN A 324 -18.41 -25.58 -9.65
C ASN A 324 -17.64 -26.30 -8.53
N PRO A 325 -18.33 -26.87 -7.53
CA PRO A 325 -17.67 -27.44 -6.36
C PRO A 325 -16.87 -28.68 -6.72
N VAL A 326 -15.66 -28.78 -6.18
CA VAL A 326 -14.83 -30.00 -6.18
C VAL A 326 -14.66 -30.51 -4.75
N ALA A 327 -14.15 -31.73 -4.59
CA ALA A 327 -13.99 -32.36 -3.28
C ALA A 327 -13.26 -31.44 -2.28
N GLY A 328 -13.89 -31.24 -1.11
CA GLY A 328 -13.35 -30.48 0.02
C GLY A 328 -12.18 -31.17 0.71
N PRO A 329 -11.54 -30.52 1.70
CA PRO A 329 -10.48 -31.15 2.48
C PRO A 329 -11.07 -32.24 3.39
N ALA A 330 -10.32 -33.32 3.66
CA ALA A 330 -10.77 -34.40 4.53
C ALA A 330 -10.79 -33.95 6.01
N GLY A 331 -11.97 -33.94 6.64
CA GLY A 331 -12.16 -33.52 8.03
C GLY A 331 -13.52 -32.83 8.27
N ASN A 332 -13.68 -32.15 9.41
CA ASN A 332 -14.82 -31.27 9.68
C ASN A 332 -14.32 -29.83 9.70
N TYR A 333 -14.57 -29.09 8.62
CA TYR A 333 -14.03 -27.74 8.47
C TYR A 333 -15.16 -26.78 8.10
N THR A 334 -15.28 -25.70 8.85
CA THR A 334 -16.28 -24.66 8.58
C THR A 334 -15.64 -23.34 8.19
N ASP A 335 -16.20 -22.64 7.21
CA ASP A 335 -15.83 -21.24 6.90
C ASP A 335 -16.39 -20.27 7.98
N SER A 336 -16.13 -18.96 7.85
CA SER A 336 -16.63 -17.92 8.78
C SER A 336 -18.15 -17.77 8.81
N ARG A 337 -18.88 -18.44 7.89
CA ARG A 337 -20.35 -18.49 7.87
C ARG A 337 -20.89 -19.74 8.56
N GLY A 338 -20.01 -20.68 8.94
CA GLY A 338 -20.38 -21.98 9.48
C GLY A 338 -20.71 -23.02 8.41
N THR A 339 -20.39 -22.76 7.14
CA THR A 339 -20.58 -23.68 6.02
C THR A 339 -19.53 -24.79 6.09
N ASP A 340 -19.94 -26.05 6.04
CA ASP A 340 -19.05 -27.22 6.16
C ASP A 340 -18.37 -27.51 4.82
N ILE A 341 -17.19 -26.92 4.60
CA ILE A 341 -16.47 -26.98 3.32
C ILE A 341 -15.96 -28.40 3.00
N SER A 342 -15.92 -29.32 3.97
CA SER A 342 -15.60 -30.73 3.69
C SER A 342 -16.77 -31.45 3.01
N LYS A 343 -18.00 -30.96 3.21
CA LYS A 343 -19.22 -31.48 2.56
C LYS A 343 -19.57 -30.71 1.30
N ASP A 344 -19.51 -29.39 1.36
CA ASP A 344 -19.95 -28.51 0.28
C ASP A 344 -18.89 -28.35 -0.84
N GLY A 345 -17.64 -28.67 -0.52
CA GLY A 345 -16.54 -28.66 -1.47
C GLY A 345 -15.93 -27.27 -1.72
N TRP A 346 -14.89 -27.23 -2.55
CA TRP A 346 -14.24 -25.98 -2.96
C TRP A 346 -14.81 -25.46 -4.28
N CYS A 347 -15.18 -24.19 -4.35
CA CYS A 347 -15.51 -23.56 -5.62
C CYS A 347 -14.28 -23.43 -6.52
N THR A 348 -14.48 -23.58 -7.83
CA THR A 348 -13.44 -23.42 -8.86
C THR A 348 -13.71 -22.27 -9.85
N GLY A 349 -14.85 -21.56 -9.72
CA GLY A 349 -15.05 -20.26 -10.37
C GLY A 349 -14.35 -19.17 -9.58
N SER A 350 -13.30 -18.55 -10.13
CA SER A 350 -12.42 -17.61 -9.39
C SER A 350 -13.14 -16.36 -8.89
N ALA A 351 -14.25 -15.99 -9.53
CA ALA A 351 -15.13 -14.91 -9.13
C ALA A 351 -16.41 -15.39 -8.42
N ALA A 352 -16.55 -16.68 -8.10
CA ALA A 352 -17.71 -17.17 -7.37
C ALA A 352 -17.74 -16.61 -5.93
N ASP A 353 -18.93 -16.43 -5.38
CA ASP A 353 -19.14 -15.84 -4.04
C ASP A 353 -18.38 -16.60 -2.94
N ASP A 354 -18.30 -17.92 -3.06
CA ASP A 354 -17.67 -18.81 -2.10
C ASP A 354 -16.27 -19.28 -2.55
N PHE A 355 -15.69 -18.64 -3.58
CA PHE A 355 -14.32 -18.91 -3.96
C PHE A 355 -13.34 -18.37 -2.93
N GLN A 356 -12.56 -19.28 -2.35
CA GLN A 356 -11.45 -18.96 -1.45
C GLN A 356 -10.16 -18.93 -2.27
N GLN A 357 -9.38 -17.86 -2.22
CA GLN A 357 -8.10 -17.74 -2.90
C GLN A 357 -7.04 -18.61 -2.26
N GLU A 358 -6.04 -18.97 -3.04
CA GLU A 358 -4.95 -19.81 -2.56
C GLU A 358 -3.96 -19.01 -1.71
N ALA A 359 -3.54 -19.62 -0.62
CA ALA A 359 -2.48 -19.16 0.26
C ALA A 359 -1.17 -19.92 -0.01
N VAL A 360 -0.05 -19.22 0.06
CA VAL A 360 1.29 -19.81 -0.06
C VAL A 360 1.59 -20.72 1.13
N VAL A 361 1.33 -20.28 2.36
CA VAL A 361 1.52 -21.11 3.58
C VAL A 361 0.18 -21.53 4.17
N GLN A 362 -0.01 -22.83 4.39
CA GLN A 362 -1.17 -23.32 5.12
C GLN A 362 -0.93 -23.24 6.62
N THR A 363 -1.72 -22.42 7.33
CA THR A 363 -1.64 -22.30 8.80
C THR A 363 -2.51 -23.35 9.52
N GLY A 364 -3.14 -24.26 8.77
CA GLY A 364 -4.11 -25.21 9.30
C GLY A 364 -5.44 -24.53 9.68
N PHE A 365 -6.41 -25.34 10.10
CA PHE A 365 -7.75 -24.87 10.49
C PHE A 365 -7.90 -24.63 12.00
N ALA A 366 -6.86 -24.91 12.78
CA ALA A 366 -6.80 -24.66 14.22
C ALA A 366 -6.36 -23.23 14.55
N ASP A 367 -5.51 -22.63 13.69
CA ASP A 367 -5.15 -21.22 13.74
C ASP A 367 -6.30 -20.41 13.13
N ASN A 368 -7.04 -19.70 13.98
CA ASN A 368 -8.26 -18.99 13.60
C ASN A 368 -8.01 -17.58 13.04
N GLU A 369 -6.78 -17.08 13.11
CA GLU A 369 -6.47 -15.66 12.87
C GLU A 369 -5.04 -15.52 12.32
N SER A 370 -4.88 -14.71 11.27
CA SER A 370 -3.59 -14.30 10.71
C SER A 370 -3.71 -12.91 10.10
N HIS A 371 -2.73 -12.04 10.32
CA HIS A 371 -2.70 -10.66 9.84
C HIS A 371 -1.40 -10.35 9.09
N GLY A 372 -1.42 -9.27 8.31
CA GLY A 372 -0.23 -8.64 7.74
C GLY A 372 0.39 -7.66 8.74
N GLY A 373 1.72 -7.61 8.79
CA GLY A 373 2.48 -6.67 9.63
C GLY A 373 2.92 -5.39 8.91
N THR A 374 2.41 -5.12 7.71
CA THR A 374 2.78 -3.97 6.89
C THR A 374 2.04 -2.71 7.34
N ASP A 375 2.65 -1.53 7.15
CA ASP A 375 1.99 -0.25 7.42
C ASP A 375 0.68 -0.07 6.64
N VAL A 376 -0.35 0.43 7.33
CA VAL A 376 -1.72 0.59 6.81
C VAL A 376 -2.00 1.98 6.22
N PHE A 377 -3.19 2.14 5.62
CA PHE A 377 -3.64 3.42 5.08
C PHE A 377 -4.02 4.37 6.21
N LEU A 378 -3.71 5.65 6.07
CA LEU A 378 -4.29 6.71 6.88
C LEU A 378 -4.66 7.89 5.97
N GLY A 379 -5.94 8.24 5.94
CA GLY A 379 -6.45 9.42 5.24
C GLY A 379 -7.32 10.27 6.16
N ALA A 380 -7.28 11.59 6.00
CA ALA A 380 -8.14 12.51 6.75
C ALA A 380 -8.65 13.65 5.86
N THR A 381 -9.82 14.20 6.23
CA THR A 381 -10.38 15.41 5.61
C THR A 381 -11.11 16.27 6.64
N GLY A 382 -11.27 17.56 6.33
CA GLY A 382 -11.90 18.54 7.21
C GLY A 382 -10.94 19.15 8.24
N ALA A 383 -11.48 19.57 9.38
CA ALA A 383 -10.78 20.36 10.39
C ALA A 383 -9.53 19.66 10.95
N GLY A 384 -8.34 20.24 10.77
CA GLY A 384 -7.09 19.71 11.30
C GLY A 384 -6.51 18.53 10.52
N SER A 385 -7.13 18.15 9.39
CA SER A 385 -6.68 17.04 8.55
C SER A 385 -5.27 17.22 7.96
N GLU A 386 -4.79 18.47 7.86
CA GLU A 386 -3.44 18.80 7.40
C GLU A 386 -2.32 18.23 8.28
N ASN A 387 -2.63 17.77 9.49
CA ASN A 387 -1.69 17.15 10.44
C ASN A 387 -1.56 15.62 10.27
N PHE A 388 -2.41 14.99 9.45
CA PHE A 388 -2.39 13.54 9.19
C PHE A 388 -1.54 13.26 7.94
N HIS A 389 -0.23 13.21 8.13
CA HIS A 389 0.74 12.99 7.06
C HIS A 389 2.00 12.28 7.55
N GLY A 390 2.77 11.72 6.64
CA GLY A 390 4.03 11.04 6.98
C GLY A 390 3.80 9.60 7.47
N ASN A 391 4.86 8.99 7.98
CA ASN A 391 4.82 7.66 8.58
C ASN A 391 4.79 7.83 10.11
N ILE A 392 3.63 7.56 10.71
CA ILE A 392 3.36 7.78 12.13
C ILE A 392 2.85 6.49 12.78
N GLU A 393 3.12 6.33 14.07
CA GLU A 393 2.54 5.25 14.87
C GLU A 393 1.05 5.51 15.13
N ASN A 394 0.28 4.44 15.32
CA ASN A 394 -1.16 4.54 15.61
C ASN A 394 -1.46 5.34 16.91
N ILE A 395 -0.54 5.37 17.88
CA ILE A 395 -0.67 6.22 19.08
C ILE A 395 -0.63 7.72 18.76
N GLU A 396 0.02 8.12 17.67
CA GLU A 396 0.05 9.52 17.23
C GLU A 396 -1.30 9.94 16.65
N VAL A 397 -2.04 9.03 16.00
CA VAL A 397 -3.42 9.26 15.54
C VAL A 397 -4.32 9.64 16.71
N PHE A 398 -4.21 8.93 17.84
CA PHE A 398 -4.92 9.28 19.07
C PHE A 398 -4.56 10.70 19.53
N LYS A 399 -3.26 11.04 19.59
CA LYS A 399 -2.80 12.36 20.04
C LYS A 399 -3.33 13.47 19.13
N LEU A 400 -3.32 13.27 17.81
CA LEU A 400 -3.83 14.24 16.84
C LEU A 400 -5.34 14.47 17.01
N ILE A 401 -6.14 13.41 17.10
CA ILE A 401 -7.59 13.52 17.32
C ILE A 401 -7.87 14.19 18.67
N HIS A 402 -7.18 13.78 19.73
CA HIS A 402 -7.33 14.33 21.07
C HIS A 402 -6.99 15.83 21.13
N GLN A 403 -5.90 16.27 20.52
CA GLN A 403 -5.51 17.69 20.49
C GLN A 403 -6.55 18.57 19.78
N LEU A 404 -7.22 18.03 18.75
CA LEU A 404 -8.25 18.75 18.00
C LEU A 404 -9.60 18.75 18.73
N ALA A 405 -9.97 17.64 19.37
CA ALA A 405 -11.22 17.50 20.12
C ALA A 405 -11.20 18.26 21.47
N ILE A 406 -10.02 18.44 22.10
CA ILE A 406 -9.87 18.91 23.49
C ILE A 406 -9.21 20.30 23.59
N LYS A 407 -9.64 21.28 22.79
CA LYS A 407 -9.19 22.67 23.00
C LYS A 407 -9.91 23.32 24.19
N SER A 408 -9.24 23.30 25.35
CA SER A 408 -9.33 24.40 26.32
C SER A 408 -8.87 25.68 25.64
N SER A 409 -9.62 26.75 25.79
CA SER A 409 -9.51 28.04 25.10
C SER A 409 -8.19 28.82 25.31
N ALA A 410 -7.13 28.20 25.85
CA ALA A 410 -5.89 28.86 26.25
C ALA A 410 -4.68 28.60 25.32
N LEU A 411 -4.71 27.59 24.44
CA LEU A 411 -3.54 27.22 23.62
C LEU A 411 -3.70 27.48 22.12
N MET A 412 -4.61 28.38 21.72
CA MET A 412 -4.64 28.91 20.36
C MET A 412 -3.71 30.13 20.17
N LEU A 413 -3.09 30.64 21.25
CA LEU A 413 -2.18 31.78 21.17
C LEU A 413 -0.69 31.41 21.04
N ALA A 414 -0.30 30.14 21.27
CA ALA A 414 1.09 29.69 21.14
C ALA A 414 1.42 29.02 19.79
N LEU A 415 0.40 28.65 19.00
CA LEU A 415 0.56 28.12 17.64
C LEU A 415 0.31 29.16 16.54
N MET A 416 0.01 30.43 16.91
CA MET A 416 -0.07 31.55 15.97
C MET A 416 1.23 32.39 15.88
N MET A 417 2.28 32.03 16.62
CA MET A 417 3.64 32.57 16.42
C MET A 417 4.53 31.55 15.71
N GLY A 418 4.05 31.17 14.54
CA GLY A 418 4.74 30.35 13.54
C GLY A 418 4.07 30.46 12.19
N SER A 419 3.24 31.50 11.98
CA SER A 419 2.87 31.95 10.65
C SER A 419 4.11 32.59 10.03
N SER A 420 5.08 31.76 9.64
CA SER A 420 5.78 32.07 8.41
C SER A 420 4.65 32.21 7.40
N VAL A 421 4.37 33.45 7.00
CA VAL A 421 3.79 33.76 5.70
C VAL A 421 4.10 32.60 4.78
N ALA A 422 3.06 31.94 4.26
CA ALA A 422 3.22 31.06 3.13
C ALA A 422 3.99 31.90 2.10
N ASN A 423 5.31 31.67 2.00
CA ASN A 423 5.98 32.01 0.77
C ASN A 423 5.13 31.31 -0.28
N ALA A 424 4.68 32.08 -1.28
CA ALA A 424 4.25 31.46 -2.52
C ALA A 424 5.27 30.36 -2.83
N ALA A 425 4.81 29.11 -2.93
CA ALA A 425 5.71 27.96 -3.09
C ALA A 425 6.61 28.26 -4.30
N GLY A 426 7.88 28.52 -4.00
CA GLY A 426 8.88 28.89 -5.00
C GLY A 426 9.16 27.70 -5.90
N GLU A 427 9.56 27.99 -7.13
CA GLU A 427 10.13 27.00 -8.02
C GLU A 427 11.35 26.34 -7.34
N ALA A 428 11.38 25.01 -7.26
CA ALA A 428 12.52 24.31 -6.69
C ALA A 428 13.76 24.53 -7.58
N LYS A 429 14.81 25.14 -7.01
CA LYS A 429 16.08 25.31 -7.72
C LYS A 429 16.68 23.94 -8.04
N ASN A 430 16.67 23.03 -7.06
CA ASN A 430 17.20 21.69 -7.20
C ASN A 430 16.10 20.63 -6.98
N ILE A 431 16.17 19.54 -7.73
CA ILE A 431 15.28 18.39 -7.57
C ILE A 431 16.14 17.12 -7.47
N ILE A 432 15.91 16.32 -6.44
CA ILE A 432 16.49 14.98 -6.31
C ILE A 432 15.35 13.96 -6.22
N PHE A 433 15.31 13.06 -7.19
CA PHE A 433 14.29 12.03 -7.32
C PHE A 433 14.91 10.66 -7.02
N PHE A 434 14.58 10.11 -5.87
CA PHE A 434 15.01 8.79 -5.43
C PHE A 434 13.97 7.73 -5.82
N LEU A 435 14.42 6.69 -6.50
CA LEU A 435 13.62 5.53 -6.88
C LEU A 435 14.19 4.23 -6.28
N GLY A 436 13.42 3.58 -5.40
CA GLY A 436 13.69 2.20 -5.00
C GLY A 436 12.94 1.25 -5.92
N ASP A 437 13.63 0.63 -6.89
CA ASP A 437 13.02 -0.28 -7.86
C ASP A 437 12.42 -1.51 -7.13
N GLY A 438 11.13 -1.77 -7.32
CA GLY A 438 10.40 -2.84 -6.61
C GLY A 438 10.15 -2.63 -5.11
N MET A 439 10.43 -1.43 -4.57
CA MET A 439 10.39 -1.14 -3.13
C MET A 439 8.99 -0.76 -2.61
N GLY A 440 8.04 -1.69 -2.64
CA GLY A 440 6.70 -1.45 -2.12
C GLY A 440 6.59 -1.45 -0.58
N PRO A 441 5.38 -1.24 -0.02
CA PRO A 441 5.18 -0.97 1.41
C PRO A 441 5.70 -2.07 2.34
N THR A 442 5.56 -3.34 1.95
CA THR A 442 6.07 -4.47 2.74
C THR A 442 7.59 -4.46 2.81
N VAL A 443 8.27 -4.14 1.70
CA VAL A 443 9.74 -4.02 1.64
C VAL A 443 10.23 -2.88 2.52
N VAL A 444 9.55 -1.73 2.50
CA VAL A 444 9.86 -0.58 3.37
C VAL A 444 9.71 -0.94 4.85
N THR A 445 8.55 -1.51 5.23
CA THR A 445 8.27 -1.91 6.61
C THR A 445 9.29 -2.94 7.10
N ALA A 446 9.53 -4.00 6.32
CA ALA A 446 10.50 -5.03 6.67
C ALA A 446 11.93 -4.47 6.78
N SER A 447 12.32 -3.52 5.93
CA SER A 447 13.65 -2.89 5.97
C SER A 447 13.83 -2.00 7.19
N ARG A 448 12.79 -1.25 7.59
CA ARG A 448 12.78 -0.47 8.84
C ARG A 448 12.97 -1.39 10.04
N ILE A 449 12.18 -2.46 10.15
CA ILE A 449 12.27 -3.41 11.27
C ILE A 449 13.64 -4.10 11.27
N TYR A 450 14.12 -4.54 10.11
CA TYR A 450 15.42 -5.22 9.97
C TYR A 450 16.60 -4.33 10.35
N GLY A 451 16.59 -3.06 9.91
CA GLY A 451 17.71 -2.13 10.14
C GLY A 451 17.65 -1.40 11.48
N TYR A 452 16.45 -1.13 12.00
CA TYR A 452 16.23 -0.16 13.08
C TYR A 452 15.24 -0.62 14.17
N GLY A 453 14.58 -1.77 14.02
CA GLY A 453 13.55 -2.27 14.94
C GLY A 453 12.17 -1.63 14.72
N GLU A 454 11.17 -2.09 15.48
CA GLU A 454 9.76 -1.65 15.36
C GLU A 454 9.59 -0.15 15.60
N ASP A 455 10.18 0.37 16.68
CA ASP A 455 10.15 1.80 17.04
C ASP A 455 11.14 2.65 16.21
N GLY A 456 11.91 1.99 15.33
CA GLY A 456 12.92 2.61 14.49
C GLY A 456 12.32 3.38 13.30
N LYS A 457 13.16 4.16 12.61
CA LYS A 457 12.77 4.89 11.39
C LYS A 457 13.84 4.79 10.33
N LEU A 458 13.43 4.50 9.10
CA LEU A 458 14.23 4.83 7.92
C LEU A 458 14.29 6.36 7.78
N THR A 459 15.32 6.85 7.10
CA THR A 459 15.42 8.27 6.76
C THR A 459 14.21 8.72 5.92
N MET A 460 13.75 7.89 4.98
CA MET A 460 12.55 8.18 4.18
C MET A 460 11.27 8.31 5.03
N ASP A 461 11.18 7.66 6.20
CA ASP A 461 10.04 7.80 7.12
C ASP A 461 9.98 9.18 7.78
N THR A 462 11.08 9.93 7.76
CA THR A 462 11.14 11.30 8.31
C THR A 462 10.61 12.36 7.34
N LEU A 463 10.31 11.98 6.09
CA LEU A 463 9.74 12.89 5.10
C LEU A 463 8.33 13.29 5.51
N LYS A 464 8.06 14.60 5.50
CA LYS A 464 6.80 15.15 6.02
C LYS A 464 5.56 14.79 5.20
N ARG A 465 5.70 14.52 3.91
CA ARG A 465 4.57 14.29 2.99
C ARG A 465 4.68 12.88 2.42
N THR A 466 3.69 12.05 2.72
CA THR A 466 3.55 10.69 2.17
C THR A 466 2.24 10.61 1.41
N VAL A 467 2.26 9.93 0.27
CA VAL A 467 1.08 9.66 -0.56
C VAL A 467 1.14 8.24 -1.11
N ARG A 468 -0.01 7.68 -1.50
CA ARG A 468 -0.08 6.40 -2.22
C ARG A 468 -0.17 6.63 -3.72
N ILE A 469 0.54 5.82 -4.50
CA ILE A 469 0.65 5.97 -5.96
C ILE A 469 0.06 4.74 -6.66
N LYS A 470 -0.67 4.96 -7.76
CA LYS A 470 -1.24 3.89 -8.60
C LYS A 470 -0.33 3.60 -9.78
N THR A 471 0.30 2.43 -9.78
CA THR A 471 1.45 2.12 -10.66
C THR A 471 1.11 1.42 -11.96
N TYR A 472 -0.12 0.93 -12.18
CA TYR A 472 -0.54 0.25 -13.41
C TYR A 472 -0.01 0.90 -14.71
N SER A 473 0.41 0.12 -15.70
CA SER A 473 0.81 0.66 -17.01
C SER A 473 -0.40 0.84 -17.93
N GLU A 474 -0.22 1.28 -19.16
CA GLU A 474 -1.33 1.45 -20.11
C GLU A 474 -2.05 0.11 -20.41
N ASP A 475 -1.31 -1.00 -20.40
CA ASP A 475 -1.80 -2.33 -20.79
C ASP A 475 -1.69 -3.40 -19.67
N GLY A 476 -0.99 -3.13 -18.56
CA GLY A 476 -0.85 -4.05 -17.43
C GLY A 476 -1.35 -3.49 -16.10
N GLN A 477 -2.09 -4.29 -15.31
CA GLN A 477 -2.38 -3.94 -13.90
C GLN A 477 -1.08 -3.89 -13.09
N THR A 478 -0.19 -4.84 -13.38
CA THR A 478 1.19 -4.86 -12.89
C THR A 478 2.08 -4.26 -13.98
N THR A 479 2.67 -3.13 -13.66
CA THR A 479 3.65 -2.45 -14.51
C THR A 479 5.01 -3.14 -14.41
N ASP A 480 5.84 -3.05 -15.45
CA ASP A 480 7.30 -3.20 -15.28
C ASP A 480 7.96 -1.83 -15.02
N SER A 481 9.27 -1.83 -14.75
CA SER A 481 10.03 -0.61 -14.44
C SER A 481 10.00 0.45 -15.55
N ALA A 482 9.91 0.05 -16.83
CA ALA A 482 10.01 0.96 -17.97
C ALA A 482 8.86 2.00 -18.06
N PRO A 483 7.59 1.62 -18.22
CA PRO A 483 6.48 2.56 -18.26
C PRO A 483 6.23 3.25 -16.93
N SER A 484 6.57 2.62 -15.79
CA SER A 484 6.37 3.24 -14.48
C SER A 484 7.34 4.40 -14.27
N MET A 485 8.64 4.18 -14.48
CA MET A 485 9.60 5.27 -14.41
C MET A 485 9.35 6.32 -15.50
N ALA A 486 8.96 5.89 -16.72
CA ALA A 486 8.58 6.82 -17.77
C ALA A 486 7.36 7.68 -17.38
N ALA A 487 6.41 7.17 -16.60
CA ALA A 487 5.29 7.96 -16.10
C ALA A 487 5.76 9.08 -15.15
N TYR A 488 6.71 8.80 -14.25
CA TYR A 488 7.30 9.85 -13.40
C TYR A 488 8.12 10.86 -14.21
N MET A 489 8.82 10.42 -15.26
CA MET A 489 9.68 11.29 -16.05
C MET A 489 8.91 12.09 -17.10
N THR A 490 7.81 11.59 -17.65
CA THR A 490 7.09 12.22 -18.79
C THR A 490 5.68 12.68 -18.46
N GLY A 491 5.14 12.26 -17.30
CA GLY A 491 3.74 12.49 -16.93
C GLY A 491 2.74 11.64 -17.74
N LYS A 492 3.20 10.65 -18.50
CA LYS A 492 2.36 9.81 -19.38
C LYS A 492 2.54 8.33 -19.05
N LYS A 493 1.43 7.62 -18.85
CA LYS A 493 1.45 6.15 -18.78
C LYS A 493 1.64 5.58 -20.20
N THR A 494 2.51 4.59 -20.32
CA THR A 494 2.77 3.86 -21.56
C THR A 494 2.61 2.37 -21.33
N ARG A 495 2.66 1.59 -22.41
CA ARG A 495 2.65 0.13 -22.35
C ARG A 495 3.91 -0.43 -21.69
N ASN A 496 3.79 -1.61 -21.09
CA ASN A 496 4.93 -2.37 -20.57
C ASN A 496 6.04 -2.51 -21.61
N GLU A 497 7.28 -2.57 -21.13
CA GLU A 497 8.53 -2.57 -21.91
C GLU A 497 8.89 -1.23 -22.62
N VAL A 498 7.97 -0.28 -22.78
CA VAL A 498 8.22 0.98 -23.52
C VAL A 498 8.91 2.01 -22.64
N ILE A 499 9.96 2.68 -23.18
CA ILE A 499 10.70 3.73 -22.48
C ILE A 499 10.48 5.08 -23.16
N GLY A 500 9.87 6.02 -22.43
CA GLY A 500 9.85 7.45 -22.81
C GLY A 500 9.14 7.75 -24.14
N MET A 501 8.21 6.92 -24.59
CA MET A 501 7.42 7.18 -25.81
C MET A 501 6.02 7.69 -25.46
N THR A 502 5.24 8.14 -26.43
CA THR A 502 3.84 8.52 -26.22
C THR A 502 2.95 7.32 -25.88
N PRO A 503 1.82 7.52 -25.17
CA PRO A 503 0.79 6.48 -24.99
C PRO A 503 0.37 5.86 -26.33
N GLY A 504 0.04 4.58 -26.32
CA GLY A 504 -0.30 3.79 -27.50
C GLY A 504 0.90 3.20 -28.24
N THR A 505 2.14 3.55 -27.87
CA THR A 505 3.34 2.94 -28.45
C THR A 505 3.38 1.44 -28.16
N VAL A 506 3.56 0.63 -29.18
CA VAL A 506 3.62 -0.83 -29.08
C VAL A 506 5.04 -1.29 -28.85
N ALA A 507 5.24 -2.13 -27.84
CA ALA A 507 6.53 -2.73 -27.57
C ALA A 507 6.93 -3.73 -28.66
N VAL A 508 8.11 -3.55 -29.26
CA VAL A 508 8.68 -4.47 -30.25
C VAL A 508 10.01 -5.02 -29.73
N ARG A 509 10.01 -6.30 -29.38
CA ARG A 509 11.19 -6.96 -28.81
C ARG A 509 12.37 -6.88 -29.80
N PRO A 510 13.56 -6.42 -29.36
CA PRO A 510 14.74 -6.40 -30.20
C PRO A 510 15.22 -7.84 -30.50
N GLY A 511 15.87 -8.00 -31.65
CA GLY A 511 16.53 -9.24 -32.05
C GLY A 511 17.92 -9.39 -31.43
N SER A 512 18.65 -10.38 -31.92
CA SER A 512 20.05 -10.63 -31.55
C SER A 512 20.97 -10.45 -32.75
N ILE A 513 22.20 -9.97 -32.52
CA ILE A 513 23.27 -9.96 -33.52
C ILE A 513 24.31 -11.02 -33.11
N VAL A 514 24.73 -11.88 -34.06
CA VAL A 514 25.75 -12.90 -33.79
C VAL A 514 27.14 -12.39 -34.18
N MET A 515 28.08 -12.41 -33.25
CA MET A 515 29.49 -12.02 -33.44
C MET A 515 30.38 -13.17 -32.99
N ASP A 516 31.24 -13.71 -33.86
CA ASP A 516 32.13 -14.84 -33.56
C ASP A 516 31.43 -16.04 -32.86
N GLY A 517 30.20 -16.33 -33.28
CA GLY A 517 29.36 -17.39 -32.70
C GLY A 517 28.67 -17.02 -31.39
N ASN A 518 28.92 -15.84 -30.82
CA ASN A 518 28.23 -15.34 -29.63
C ASN A 518 26.98 -14.52 -30.00
N SER A 519 25.84 -14.81 -29.35
CA SER A 519 24.56 -14.13 -29.59
C SER A 519 24.40 -12.92 -28.66
N LEU A 520 24.39 -11.72 -29.24
CA LEU A 520 24.20 -10.46 -28.53
C LEU A 520 22.71 -10.09 -28.53
N SER A 521 21.98 -10.56 -27.53
CA SER A 521 20.55 -10.23 -27.35
C SER A 521 20.36 -8.72 -27.16
N GLY A 522 19.31 -8.16 -27.77
CA GLY A 522 19.00 -6.73 -27.67
C GLY A 522 19.81 -5.83 -28.60
N ALA A 523 20.74 -6.38 -29.38
CA ALA A 523 21.61 -5.59 -30.26
C ALA A 523 20.94 -5.20 -31.59
N ASP A 524 19.96 -5.96 -32.05
CA ASP A 524 19.21 -5.69 -33.29
C ASP A 524 17.92 -4.95 -32.94
N ASN A 525 17.95 -3.61 -32.98
CA ASN A 525 16.77 -2.81 -32.68
C ASN A 525 15.71 -2.96 -33.77
N LYS A 526 14.54 -3.45 -33.36
CA LYS A 526 13.37 -3.64 -34.21
C LYS A 526 12.29 -2.58 -34.02
N CYS A 527 12.54 -1.54 -33.24
CA CYS A 527 11.57 -0.47 -33.09
C CYS A 527 11.28 0.19 -34.45
N PRO A 528 9.99 0.40 -34.78
CA PRO A 528 9.63 1.16 -35.97
C PRO A 528 10.15 2.59 -35.86
N THR A 529 10.30 3.26 -37.00
CA THR A 529 10.68 4.67 -37.05
C THR A 529 9.65 5.50 -36.26
N PRO A 530 10.07 6.32 -35.27
CA PRO A 530 9.12 7.14 -34.54
C PRO A 530 8.26 8.01 -35.45
N GLY A 531 6.95 8.01 -35.23
CA GLY A 531 5.96 8.72 -36.03
C GLY A 531 5.55 8.03 -37.33
N SER A 532 6.11 6.86 -37.67
CA SER A 532 5.71 6.12 -38.89
C SER A 532 4.30 5.53 -38.82
N SER A 533 3.78 5.33 -37.61
CA SER A 533 2.40 4.92 -37.34
C SER A 533 1.99 5.39 -35.95
N THR A 534 0.70 5.29 -35.62
CA THR A 534 0.21 5.53 -34.26
C THR A 534 0.83 4.55 -33.25
N GLU A 535 1.05 3.29 -33.66
CA GLU A 535 1.67 2.24 -32.86
C GLU A 535 3.17 2.43 -32.66
N ALA A 536 3.87 3.06 -33.60
CA ALA A 536 5.28 3.41 -33.44
C ALA A 536 5.49 4.49 -32.38
N GLY A 537 4.47 5.34 -32.17
CA GLY A 537 4.49 6.48 -31.26
C GLY A 537 5.58 7.50 -31.60
N THR A 538 5.72 8.50 -30.75
CA THR A 538 6.81 9.48 -30.83
C THR A 538 7.46 9.64 -29.45
N PRO A 539 8.68 10.20 -29.36
CA PRO A 539 9.30 10.54 -28.08
C PRO A 539 8.37 11.40 -27.20
N ALA A 540 8.17 10.98 -25.96
CA ALA A 540 7.53 11.79 -24.92
C ALA A 540 8.62 12.52 -24.11
N GLU A 541 8.50 13.83 -24.03
CA GLU A 541 9.47 14.67 -23.33
C GLU A 541 9.53 14.35 -21.83
N THR A 542 10.74 14.23 -21.32
CA THR A 542 11.12 13.89 -19.95
C THR A 542 11.42 15.14 -19.13
N ILE A 543 11.33 15.02 -17.81
CA ILE A 543 11.71 16.08 -16.89
C ILE A 543 13.19 16.45 -17.00
N LEU A 544 14.09 15.52 -17.37
CA LEU A 544 15.50 15.89 -17.59
C LEU A 544 15.66 16.76 -18.84
N GLU A 545 14.96 16.47 -19.92
CA GLU A 545 14.95 17.34 -21.11
C GLU A 545 14.38 18.73 -20.78
N LEU A 546 13.29 18.79 -20.02
CA LEU A 546 12.71 20.05 -19.54
C LEU A 546 13.67 20.82 -18.63
N ALA A 547 14.30 20.15 -17.67
CA ALA A 547 15.28 20.76 -16.77
C ALA A 547 16.47 21.30 -17.57
N LYS A 548 16.96 20.54 -18.55
CA LYS A 548 18.06 20.92 -19.41
C LYS A 548 17.73 22.11 -20.31
N ALA A 549 16.52 22.14 -20.88
CA ALA A 549 16.02 23.28 -21.66
C ALA A 549 15.92 24.56 -20.81
N ASN A 550 15.70 24.43 -19.50
CA ASN A 550 15.70 25.55 -18.55
C ASN A 550 17.11 25.87 -17.97
N GLY A 551 18.17 25.27 -18.53
CA GLY A 551 19.55 25.55 -18.17
C GLY A 551 20.02 24.87 -16.88
N LYS A 552 19.23 23.96 -16.29
CA LYS A 552 19.66 23.16 -15.14
C LYS A 552 20.70 22.13 -15.56
N ALA A 553 21.61 21.78 -14.65
CA ALA A 553 22.41 20.56 -14.81
C ALA A 553 21.54 19.33 -14.54
N VAL A 554 21.79 18.22 -15.24
CA VAL A 554 20.98 17.00 -15.10
C VAL A 554 21.83 15.76 -14.90
N GLY A 555 21.38 14.84 -14.04
CA GLY A 555 22.07 13.58 -13.83
C GLY A 555 21.17 12.43 -13.44
N ALA A 556 21.69 11.23 -13.63
CA ALA A 556 21.06 9.97 -13.24
C ALA A 556 22.15 9.01 -12.72
N ILE A 557 21.94 8.45 -11.53
CA ILE A 557 22.86 7.49 -10.93
C ILE A 557 22.08 6.26 -10.46
N THR A 558 22.73 5.10 -10.52
CA THR A 558 22.07 3.84 -10.21
C THR A 558 23.04 2.75 -9.79
N THR A 559 22.55 1.77 -9.04
CA THR A 559 23.22 0.47 -8.84
C THR A 559 22.98 -0.51 -10.00
N THR A 560 22.13 -0.17 -10.98
CA THR A 560 21.88 -0.97 -12.18
C THR A 560 22.85 -0.64 -13.31
N GLU A 561 22.70 -1.29 -14.46
CA GLU A 561 23.28 -0.83 -15.71
C GLU A 561 22.72 0.54 -16.09
N ILE A 562 23.54 1.45 -16.61
CA ILE A 562 23.07 2.77 -17.07
C ILE A 562 21.99 2.66 -18.16
N THR A 563 21.95 1.53 -18.86
CA THR A 563 20.97 1.16 -19.89
C THR A 563 19.75 0.41 -19.35
N HIS A 564 19.67 0.18 -18.03
CA HIS A 564 18.47 -0.37 -17.40
C HIS A 564 17.28 0.56 -17.60
N ALA A 565 16.05 0.05 -17.48
CA ALA A 565 14.84 0.79 -17.81
C ALA A 565 14.69 2.09 -17.01
N THR A 566 14.90 2.01 -15.70
CA THR A 566 14.79 3.15 -14.79
C THR A 566 15.71 4.33 -15.16
N PRO A 567 17.05 4.16 -15.27
CA PRO A 567 17.92 5.26 -15.68
C PRO A 567 17.68 5.66 -17.13
N ALA A 568 17.39 4.70 -18.02
CA ALA A 568 17.09 4.98 -19.41
C ALA A 568 15.84 5.87 -19.59
N ALA A 569 14.80 5.69 -18.79
CA ALA A 569 13.58 6.52 -18.83
C ALA A 569 13.83 8.00 -18.53
N THR A 570 15.00 8.35 -18.02
CA THR A 570 15.41 9.75 -17.80
C THR A 570 15.99 10.41 -19.04
N TYR A 571 16.50 9.66 -20.03
CA TYR A 571 17.25 10.23 -21.16
C TYR A 571 16.94 9.61 -22.54
N SER A 572 16.29 8.46 -22.58
CA SER A 572 16.13 7.64 -23.78
C SER A 572 14.66 7.55 -24.20
N HIS A 573 14.43 7.44 -25.51
CA HIS A 573 13.13 7.13 -26.09
C HIS A 573 13.27 5.90 -26.98
N ILE A 574 12.61 4.81 -26.61
CA ILE A 574 12.66 3.57 -27.39
C ILE A 574 11.42 2.73 -27.10
N CYS A 575 10.93 2.02 -28.11
CA CYS A 575 9.73 1.20 -27.98
C CYS A 575 9.95 -0.04 -27.09
N HIS A 576 11.18 -0.40 -26.73
CA HIS A 576 11.44 -1.60 -25.92
C HIS A 576 12.72 -1.49 -25.09
N ARG A 577 12.62 -1.75 -23.77
CA ARG A 577 13.71 -1.65 -22.79
C ARG A 577 14.90 -2.57 -23.06
N GLY A 578 14.64 -3.74 -23.64
CA GLY A 578 15.69 -4.70 -24.03
C GLY A 578 16.69 -4.19 -25.09
N ALA A 579 16.47 -3.06 -25.75
CA ALA A 579 17.34 -2.56 -26.81
C ALA A 579 18.55 -1.77 -26.25
N GLN A 580 19.27 -2.34 -25.28
CA GLN A 580 20.24 -1.65 -24.43
C GLN A 580 21.42 -1.02 -25.20
N TYR A 581 21.89 -1.64 -26.28
CA TYR A 581 22.92 -1.05 -27.16
C TYR A 581 22.42 0.25 -27.83
N HIS A 582 21.13 0.31 -28.16
CA HIS A 582 20.50 1.48 -28.77
C HIS A 582 20.09 2.53 -27.73
N ILE A 583 19.89 2.13 -26.47
CA ILE A 583 19.73 3.04 -25.33
C ILE A 583 21.06 3.74 -25.04
N ALA A 584 22.18 2.99 -24.94
CA ALA A 584 23.49 3.56 -24.63
C ALA A 584 23.93 4.67 -25.59
N ARG A 585 23.65 4.51 -26.90
CA ARG A 585 24.02 5.54 -27.90
C ARG A 585 23.24 6.85 -27.73
N GLN A 586 22.06 6.82 -27.10
CA GLN A 586 21.26 8.04 -26.89
C GLN A 586 21.91 9.04 -25.92
N LEU A 587 22.95 8.62 -25.18
CA LEU A 587 23.71 9.47 -24.26
C LEU A 587 24.82 10.30 -24.93
N VAL A 588 25.25 9.98 -26.15
CA VAL A 588 26.46 10.57 -26.74
C VAL A 588 26.13 11.85 -27.53
N PRO A 589 26.50 13.06 -27.06
CA PRO A 589 26.05 14.31 -27.69
C PRO A 589 26.47 14.46 -29.16
N GLY A 590 25.47 14.57 -30.03
CA GLY A 590 25.66 14.67 -31.49
C GLY A 590 26.12 13.36 -32.16
N GLY A 591 26.09 12.23 -31.45
CA GLY A 591 26.27 10.91 -32.02
C GLY A 591 24.99 10.37 -32.66
N GLU A 592 25.10 9.29 -33.43
CA GLU A 592 23.93 8.63 -34.02
C GLU A 592 22.97 8.12 -32.92
N GLY A 593 21.70 8.52 -33.01
CA GLY A 593 20.65 8.17 -32.06
C GLY A 593 20.64 9.00 -30.77
N PHE A 594 21.49 10.02 -30.66
CA PHE A 594 21.49 10.94 -29.51
C PHE A 594 20.11 11.56 -29.28
N ASN A 595 19.68 11.62 -28.02
CA ASN A 595 18.54 12.42 -27.66
C ASN A 595 18.90 13.93 -27.71
N SER A 596 18.54 14.58 -28.82
CA SER A 596 18.88 15.98 -29.09
C SER A 596 18.27 16.98 -28.11
N LYS A 597 17.19 16.63 -27.41
CA LYS A 597 16.58 17.51 -26.39
C LYS A 597 17.40 17.60 -25.10
N LEU A 598 18.37 16.71 -24.91
CA LEU A 598 19.38 16.84 -23.85
C LEU A 598 20.49 17.84 -24.20
N LEU A 599 20.36 18.55 -25.32
CA LEU A 599 21.26 19.63 -25.78
C LEU A 599 22.71 19.16 -25.87
N ASP A 600 23.53 19.57 -24.91
CA ASP A 600 24.95 19.23 -24.85
C ASP A 600 25.22 17.92 -24.07
N GLY A 601 24.17 17.23 -23.62
CA GLY A 601 24.20 15.93 -22.93
C GLY A 601 23.96 15.98 -21.43
N VAL A 602 23.81 14.79 -20.83
CA VAL A 602 23.67 14.60 -19.38
C VAL A 602 24.95 14.99 -18.66
N ASN A 603 24.86 15.73 -17.55
CA ASN A 603 26.03 16.23 -16.82
C ASN A 603 26.72 15.13 -16.01
N VAL A 604 25.95 14.28 -15.33
CA VAL A 604 26.46 13.19 -14.49
C VAL A 604 25.66 11.93 -14.74
N ILE A 605 26.32 10.86 -15.16
CA ILE A 605 25.70 9.54 -15.32
C ILE A 605 26.58 8.48 -14.64
N MET A 606 26.02 7.66 -13.75
CA MET A 606 26.80 6.65 -13.02
C MET A 606 26.04 5.33 -12.87
N GLY A 607 26.73 4.20 -13.05
CA GLY A 607 26.15 2.86 -12.87
C GLY A 607 27.04 1.76 -13.44
N GLY A 608 26.44 0.64 -13.85
CA GLY A 608 27.10 -0.50 -14.47
C GLY A 608 26.92 -0.57 -15.99
N GLY A 609 27.27 -1.72 -16.58
CA GLY A 609 26.97 -2.06 -17.98
C GLY A 609 27.97 -1.56 -19.01
N ARG A 610 29.28 -1.58 -18.70
CA ARG A 610 30.34 -1.07 -19.61
C ARG A 610 30.36 -1.74 -20.98
N ASN A 611 29.96 -2.99 -21.05
CA ASN A 611 29.83 -3.76 -22.28
C ASN A 611 28.94 -3.05 -23.32
N HIS A 612 27.87 -2.36 -22.91
CA HIS A 612 27.00 -1.60 -23.83
C HIS A 612 27.65 -0.34 -24.41
N PHE A 613 28.78 0.12 -23.87
CA PHE A 613 29.50 1.33 -24.29
C PHE A 613 30.81 1.05 -25.02
N THR A 614 31.29 -0.19 -25.02
CA THR A 614 32.61 -0.56 -25.55
C THR A 614 32.49 -1.62 -26.66
N PRO A 615 33.37 -1.62 -27.67
CA PRO A 615 33.26 -2.52 -28.82
C PRO A 615 33.31 -4.00 -28.41
N TYR A 616 32.61 -4.83 -29.18
CA TYR A 616 32.71 -6.29 -29.08
C TYR A 616 34.16 -6.76 -29.23
N ASN A 617 34.57 -7.68 -28.34
CA ASN A 617 35.81 -8.42 -28.45
C ASN A 617 35.59 -9.83 -27.89
N ALA A 618 35.85 -10.88 -28.68
CA ALA A 618 35.55 -12.25 -28.32
C ALA A 618 36.17 -12.72 -26.98
N THR A 619 37.32 -12.15 -26.58
CA THR A 619 38.04 -12.55 -25.37
C THR A 619 37.72 -11.65 -24.18
N ASN A 620 37.77 -10.33 -24.37
CA ASN A 620 37.78 -9.36 -23.27
C ASN A 620 36.46 -8.58 -23.13
N ASN A 621 35.56 -8.66 -24.12
CA ASN A 621 34.25 -8.01 -24.08
C ASN A 621 33.25 -8.73 -25.00
N SER A 622 32.94 -9.98 -24.67
CA SER A 622 32.05 -10.81 -25.48
C SER A 622 30.61 -10.30 -25.49
N ARG A 623 30.24 -9.36 -24.62
CA ARG A 623 28.94 -8.66 -24.64
C ARG A 623 29.04 -7.22 -25.15
N GLY A 624 30.13 -6.91 -25.84
CA GLY A 624 30.41 -5.58 -26.37
C GLY A 624 29.55 -5.21 -27.57
N ARG A 625 29.61 -3.95 -27.96
CA ARG A 625 28.82 -3.42 -29.07
C ARG A 625 29.22 -4.06 -30.41
N PRO A 626 28.28 -4.61 -31.19
CA PRO A 626 28.59 -5.18 -32.50
C PRO A 626 28.84 -4.14 -33.60
N ASP A 627 28.49 -2.87 -33.36
CA ASP A 627 28.71 -1.76 -34.30
C ASP A 627 30.15 -1.23 -34.30
N GLY A 628 31.05 -1.82 -33.50
CA GLY A 628 32.45 -1.43 -33.39
C GLY A 628 32.69 -0.10 -32.68
N ARG A 629 31.64 0.59 -32.21
CA ARG A 629 31.76 1.92 -31.59
C ARG A 629 32.27 1.83 -30.17
N ASN A 630 33.08 2.82 -29.78
CA ASN A 630 33.50 3.02 -28.39
C ASN A 630 32.89 4.32 -27.87
N LEU A 631 31.70 4.20 -27.29
CA LEU A 631 30.92 5.34 -26.81
C LEU A 631 31.62 6.08 -25.66
N LEU A 632 32.43 5.38 -24.85
CA LEU A 632 33.24 6.04 -23.82
C LEU A 632 34.31 6.95 -24.41
N ASN A 633 34.96 6.53 -25.50
CA ASN A 633 35.90 7.40 -26.23
C ASN A 633 35.17 8.56 -26.92
N GLU A 634 33.99 8.31 -27.50
CA GLU A 634 33.16 9.38 -28.07
C GLU A 634 32.79 10.42 -27.00
N LEU A 635 32.41 10.00 -25.80
CA LEU A 635 32.13 10.90 -24.67
C LEU A 635 33.37 11.68 -24.21
N ARG A 636 34.55 11.03 -24.13
CA ARG A 636 35.81 11.74 -23.86
C ARG A 636 36.06 12.86 -24.87
N ASN A 637 35.83 12.59 -26.15
CA ASN A 637 35.98 13.58 -27.22
C ASN A 637 34.96 14.73 -27.12
N LYS A 638 33.84 14.52 -26.41
CA LYS A 638 32.85 15.55 -26.05
C LYS A 638 33.15 16.25 -24.72
N GLY A 639 34.32 16.00 -24.12
CA GLY A 639 34.79 16.66 -22.91
C GLY A 639 34.36 15.99 -21.60
N TYR A 640 33.80 14.78 -21.65
CA TYR A 640 33.45 14.03 -20.44
C TYR A 640 34.70 13.46 -19.77
N THR A 641 34.71 13.50 -18.45
CA THR A 641 35.57 12.65 -17.63
C THR A 641 34.93 11.26 -17.55
N VAL A 642 35.70 10.22 -17.86
CA VAL A 642 35.21 8.83 -17.82
C VAL A 642 35.91 8.09 -16.69
N GLY A 643 35.15 7.60 -15.72
CA GLY A 643 35.66 6.81 -14.59
C GLY A 643 35.27 5.33 -14.68
N ALA A 644 36.17 4.47 -14.25
CA ALA A 644 36.02 3.02 -14.27
C ALA A 644 35.80 2.41 -12.87
N ASN A 645 36.09 3.17 -11.81
CA ASN A 645 36.03 2.71 -10.41
C ASN A 645 35.81 3.90 -9.44
N LYS A 646 35.68 3.60 -8.16
CA LYS A 646 35.52 4.55 -7.05
C LYS A 646 36.65 5.57 -6.95
N THR A 647 37.89 5.17 -7.21
CA THR A 647 39.05 6.09 -7.19
C THR A 647 38.95 7.12 -8.29
N ASP A 648 38.60 6.70 -9.51
CA ASP A 648 38.39 7.62 -10.64
C ASP A 648 37.24 8.60 -10.35
N MET A 649 36.16 8.12 -9.75
CA MET A 649 35.02 8.94 -9.33
C MET A 649 35.45 10.02 -8.33
N ASN A 650 36.21 9.63 -7.30
CA ASN A 650 36.67 10.57 -6.27
C ASN A 650 37.60 11.64 -6.86
N ASN A 651 38.48 11.25 -7.79
CA ASN A 651 39.43 12.15 -8.44
C ASN A 651 38.82 13.03 -9.54
N ALA A 652 37.61 12.73 -10.01
CA ALA A 652 36.97 13.49 -11.08
C ALA A 652 36.65 14.93 -10.65
N PRO A 653 36.96 15.94 -11.48
CA PRO A 653 36.69 17.34 -11.15
C PRO A 653 35.18 17.65 -11.19
N ASN A 654 34.69 18.38 -10.20
CA ASN A 654 33.24 18.64 -10.05
C ASN A 654 32.66 19.48 -11.21
N ASN A 655 33.47 20.35 -11.82
CA ASN A 655 33.05 21.26 -12.89
C ASN A 655 33.09 20.65 -14.30
N LYS A 656 33.33 19.35 -14.45
CA LYS A 656 33.27 18.65 -15.75
C LYS A 656 32.18 17.60 -15.78
N LYS A 657 31.60 17.39 -16.97
CA LYS A 657 30.68 16.28 -17.19
C LYS A 657 31.37 14.95 -16.91
N TYR A 658 30.62 14.00 -16.37
CA TYR A 658 31.17 12.75 -15.90
C TYR A 658 30.28 11.56 -16.26
N ILE A 659 30.91 10.49 -16.74
CA ILE A 659 30.31 9.15 -16.85
C ILE A 659 31.15 8.16 -16.05
N GLY A 660 30.52 7.52 -15.06
CA GLY A 660 31.12 6.46 -14.26
C GLY A 660 30.49 5.12 -14.58
N VAL A 661 31.25 4.18 -15.14
CA VAL A 661 30.73 2.83 -15.44
C VAL A 661 31.54 1.80 -14.67
N TYR A 662 31.02 1.33 -13.54
CA TYR A 662 31.80 0.65 -12.49
C TYR A 662 31.74 -0.89 -12.54
N SER A 663 30.96 -1.45 -13.46
CA SER A 663 30.86 -2.88 -13.71
C SER A 663 31.04 -3.17 -15.20
N ASP A 664 31.87 -4.16 -15.51
CA ASP A 664 32.28 -4.44 -16.89
C ASP A 664 31.16 -5.04 -17.74
N THR A 665 30.35 -5.94 -17.15
CA THR A 665 29.39 -6.74 -17.92
C THR A 665 27.97 -6.75 -17.36
N SER A 666 27.70 -6.03 -16.27
CA SER A 666 26.38 -6.06 -15.63
C SER A 666 26.12 -4.85 -14.73
N GLN A 667 25.12 -4.96 -13.86
CA GLN A 667 24.81 -4.08 -12.74
C GLN A 667 26.01 -3.95 -11.77
N LEU A 668 25.94 -3.05 -10.78
CA LEU A 668 26.84 -3.08 -9.62
C LEU A 668 26.52 -4.29 -8.72
N GLU A 669 27.46 -4.64 -7.85
CA GLU A 669 27.27 -5.66 -6.81
C GLU A 669 26.21 -5.21 -5.79
N PHE A 670 25.52 -6.18 -5.17
CA PHE A 670 24.62 -5.91 -4.03
C PHE A 670 25.40 -5.24 -2.89
N ASP A 671 24.77 -4.35 -2.13
CA ASP A 671 25.43 -3.62 -1.05
C ASP A 671 26.00 -4.57 0.01
N LEU A 672 25.26 -5.64 0.31
CA LEU A 672 25.68 -6.72 1.22
C LEU A 672 27.01 -7.37 0.80
N ASP A 673 27.26 -7.49 -0.50
CA ASP A 673 28.37 -8.26 -1.07
C ASP A 673 29.54 -7.35 -1.50
N ARG A 674 29.25 -6.08 -1.85
CA ARG A 674 30.16 -5.15 -2.54
C ARG A 674 31.53 -5.03 -1.88
N GLU A 675 31.60 -4.83 -0.57
CA GLU A 675 32.89 -4.61 0.11
C GLU A 675 33.84 -5.81 -0.03
N LYS A 676 33.28 -7.02 -0.17
CA LYS A 676 34.05 -8.25 -0.29
C LYS A 676 34.37 -8.57 -1.75
N THR A 677 33.40 -8.41 -2.66
CA THR A 677 33.51 -8.88 -4.05
C THR A 677 33.95 -7.80 -5.03
N ALA A 678 33.62 -6.54 -4.78
CA ALA A 678 33.95 -5.41 -5.63
C ALA A 678 34.19 -4.11 -4.84
N PRO A 679 35.20 -4.06 -3.93
CA PRO A 679 35.50 -2.88 -3.11
C PRO A 679 35.89 -1.63 -3.93
N TYR A 680 36.20 -1.82 -5.22
CA TYR A 680 36.48 -0.75 -6.17
C TYR A 680 35.21 -0.09 -6.73
N GLN A 681 34.02 -0.66 -6.53
CA GLN A 681 32.75 -0.01 -6.87
C GLN A 681 32.35 0.97 -5.76
N PRO A 682 31.86 2.18 -6.08
CA PRO A 682 31.32 3.09 -5.08
C PRO A 682 29.99 2.60 -4.54
N SER A 683 29.65 2.97 -3.31
CA SER A 683 28.28 2.80 -2.80
C SER A 683 27.30 3.77 -3.44
N LEU A 684 25.99 3.49 -3.34
CA LEU A 684 24.97 4.42 -3.84
C LEU A 684 25.07 5.77 -3.11
N ALA A 685 25.28 5.77 -1.80
CA ALA A 685 25.52 6.99 -1.03
C ALA A 685 26.75 7.78 -1.50
N GLU A 686 27.85 7.10 -1.85
CA GLU A 686 29.05 7.74 -2.39
C GLU A 686 28.80 8.34 -3.78
N MET A 687 28.10 7.62 -4.65
CA MET A 687 27.66 8.14 -5.96
C MET A 687 26.74 9.36 -5.79
N THR A 688 25.76 9.31 -4.87
CA THR A 688 24.85 10.42 -4.57
C THR A 688 25.61 11.65 -4.09
N SER A 689 26.52 11.47 -3.13
CA SER A 689 27.35 12.55 -2.60
C SER A 689 28.14 13.25 -3.70
N LYS A 690 28.80 12.47 -4.57
CA LYS A 690 29.61 13.01 -5.66
C LYS A 690 28.78 13.64 -6.77
N ALA A 691 27.65 13.04 -7.12
CA ALA A 691 26.74 13.57 -8.13
C ALA A 691 26.19 14.93 -7.72
N ILE A 692 25.81 15.11 -6.45
CA ILE A 692 25.39 16.41 -5.91
C ILE A 692 26.50 17.44 -6.06
N ASP A 693 27.73 17.13 -5.66
CA ASP A 693 28.86 18.08 -5.78
C ASP A 693 29.12 18.50 -7.23
N MET A 694 29.06 17.54 -8.17
CA MET A 694 29.24 17.79 -9.60
C MET A 694 28.10 18.64 -10.17
N LEU A 695 26.85 18.29 -9.86
CA LEU A 695 25.68 18.99 -10.39
C LEU A 695 25.51 20.38 -9.79
N GLN A 696 25.86 20.59 -8.52
CA GLN A 696 25.93 21.91 -7.91
C GLN A 696 26.97 22.78 -8.62
N ALA A 697 28.18 22.26 -8.85
CA ALA A 697 29.24 22.98 -9.54
C ALA A 697 28.90 23.31 -11.00
N GLN A 698 28.17 22.45 -11.69
CA GLN A 698 27.82 22.61 -13.11
C GLN A 698 26.52 23.39 -13.35
N GLY A 699 25.55 23.27 -12.44
CA GLY A 699 24.24 23.93 -12.53
C GLY A 699 24.23 25.36 -11.97
N GLY A 700 25.13 25.67 -11.03
CA GLY A 700 25.29 27.00 -10.45
C GLY A 700 23.96 27.61 -9.98
N ASP A 701 23.64 28.79 -10.49
CA ASP A 701 22.41 29.51 -10.12
C ASP A 701 21.13 28.91 -10.71
N LYS A 702 21.24 28.14 -11.80
CA LYS A 702 20.08 27.46 -12.41
C LYS A 702 19.63 26.23 -11.62
N GLY A 703 20.55 25.64 -10.85
CA GLY A 703 20.31 24.43 -10.09
C GLY A 703 20.35 23.16 -10.94
N TYR A 704 19.81 22.07 -10.41
CA TYR A 704 19.95 20.75 -11.04
C TYR A 704 18.76 19.81 -10.84
N PHE A 705 18.68 18.78 -11.69
CA PHE A 705 17.84 17.61 -11.49
C PHE A 705 18.74 16.36 -11.35
N LEU A 706 18.53 15.55 -10.32
CA LEU A 706 19.24 14.29 -10.11
C LEU A 706 18.25 13.14 -9.88
N MET A 707 18.34 12.09 -10.69
CA MET A 707 17.70 10.81 -10.40
C MET A 707 18.69 9.88 -9.67
N VAL A 708 18.25 9.24 -8.59
CA VAL A 708 19.03 8.26 -7.81
C VAL A 708 18.24 6.96 -7.67
N GLU A 709 18.77 5.86 -8.18
CA GLU A 709 18.08 4.57 -8.15
C GLU A 709 18.79 3.53 -7.26
N GLY A 710 18.04 2.96 -6.31
CA GLY A 710 18.39 1.74 -5.59
C GLY A 710 17.89 0.50 -6.34
N GLY A 711 18.37 0.26 -7.56
CA GLY A 711 17.69 -0.66 -8.48
C GLY A 711 18.07 -2.13 -8.35
N ARG A 712 18.95 -2.46 -7.39
CA ARG A 712 19.25 -3.85 -7.03
C ARG A 712 18.27 -4.42 -5.99
N ILE A 713 17.38 -3.59 -5.43
CA ILE A 713 16.28 -4.02 -4.57
C ILE A 713 15.37 -5.00 -5.34
N ASP A 714 14.84 -4.58 -6.49
CA ASP A 714 14.03 -5.40 -7.40
C ASP A 714 14.71 -6.72 -7.77
N HIS A 715 15.96 -6.69 -8.23
CA HIS A 715 16.67 -7.91 -8.62
C HIS A 715 16.81 -8.93 -7.48
N ALA A 716 16.98 -8.46 -6.23
CA ALA A 716 17.02 -9.34 -5.08
C ALA A 716 15.64 -9.93 -4.76
N LEU A 717 14.56 -9.16 -4.94
CA LEU A 717 13.18 -9.61 -4.76
C LEU A 717 12.79 -10.65 -5.82
N HIS A 718 13.13 -10.42 -7.09
CA HIS A 718 12.96 -11.41 -8.18
C HIS A 718 13.70 -12.72 -7.89
N ALA A 719 14.88 -12.65 -7.26
CA ALA A 719 15.65 -13.82 -6.84
C ALA A 719 15.12 -14.46 -5.55
N THR A 720 14.02 -13.98 -4.98
CA THR A 720 13.45 -14.40 -3.68
C THR A 720 14.46 -14.30 -2.52
N ASN A 721 15.37 -13.32 -2.59
CA ASN A 721 16.44 -13.11 -1.62
C ASN A 721 16.18 -11.86 -0.77
N ALA A 722 15.29 -12.03 0.23
CA ALA A 722 14.89 -10.94 1.11
C ALA A 722 16.09 -10.25 1.78
N LYS A 723 17.11 -10.99 2.25
CA LYS A 723 18.26 -10.39 2.93
C LYS A 723 18.99 -9.35 2.06
N ARG A 724 19.21 -9.66 0.78
CA ARG A 724 19.83 -8.70 -0.15
C ARG A 724 18.90 -7.53 -0.46
N ALA A 725 17.60 -7.80 -0.65
CA ALA A 725 16.62 -6.74 -0.89
C ALA A 725 16.60 -5.72 0.27
N LEU A 726 16.48 -6.19 1.52
CA LEU A 726 16.44 -5.33 2.71
C LEU A 726 17.76 -4.56 2.90
N GLN A 727 18.91 -5.21 2.67
CA GLN A 727 20.21 -4.53 2.76
C GLN A 727 20.37 -3.44 1.69
N ASP A 728 19.94 -3.71 0.45
CA ASP A 728 19.98 -2.71 -0.62
C ASP A 728 18.97 -1.58 -0.40
N THR A 729 17.82 -1.85 0.23
CA THR A 729 16.88 -0.81 0.69
C THR A 729 17.52 0.07 1.77
N ILE A 730 18.27 -0.49 2.72
CA ILE A 730 19.03 0.30 3.71
C ILE A 730 20.13 1.12 3.03
N ALA A 731 20.82 0.57 2.03
CA ALA A 731 21.82 1.30 1.25
C ALA A 731 21.22 2.48 0.46
N PHE A 732 20.01 2.28 -0.06
CA PHE A 732 19.21 3.33 -0.69
C PHE A 732 18.77 4.41 0.32
N ASP A 733 18.31 4.02 1.51
CA ASP A 733 17.99 4.97 2.59
C ASP A 733 19.21 5.79 3.04
N ASN A 734 20.39 5.17 3.09
CA ASN A 734 21.65 5.87 3.35
C ASN A 734 22.00 6.90 2.26
N ALA A 735 21.62 6.65 1.01
CA ALA A 735 21.76 7.63 -0.07
C ALA A 735 20.82 8.83 0.11
N ILE A 736 19.58 8.59 0.57
CA ILE A 736 18.62 9.65 0.92
C ILE A 736 19.18 10.49 2.08
N LYS A 737 19.66 9.85 3.14
CA LYS A 737 20.33 10.51 4.28
C LYS A 737 21.51 11.36 3.85
N THR A 738 22.31 10.84 2.92
CA THR A 738 23.45 11.56 2.36
C THR A 738 22.99 12.82 1.64
N ALA A 739 21.98 12.75 0.77
CA ALA A 739 21.46 13.94 0.09
C ALA A 739 20.89 14.98 1.06
N LEU A 740 20.09 14.56 2.05
CA LEU A 740 19.55 15.45 3.08
C LEU A 740 20.64 16.21 3.84
N SER A 741 21.82 15.59 4.04
CA SER A 741 22.95 16.25 4.70
C SER A 741 23.71 17.26 3.81
N LYS A 742 23.49 17.25 2.49
CA LYS A 742 24.26 18.03 1.50
C LYS A 742 23.49 19.18 0.85
N VAL A 743 22.18 19.29 1.06
CA VAL A 743 21.34 20.27 0.38
C VAL A 743 20.57 21.15 1.35
N ASP A 744 20.28 22.38 0.94
CA ASP A 744 19.32 23.24 1.63
C ASP A 744 17.90 22.92 1.12
N LEU A 745 17.04 22.48 2.03
CA LEU A 745 15.63 22.15 1.74
C LEU A 745 14.76 23.39 1.47
N LYS A 746 15.27 24.61 1.65
CA LYS A 746 14.59 25.83 1.21
C LYS A 746 14.48 25.90 -0.32
N ASP A 747 15.49 25.39 -1.02
CA ASP A 747 15.61 25.50 -2.48
C ASP A 747 15.66 24.13 -3.18
N THR A 748 15.60 23.03 -2.43
CA THR A 748 15.73 21.66 -2.94
C THR A 748 14.50 20.81 -2.62
N LEU A 749 13.87 20.27 -3.66
CA LEU A 749 12.84 19.26 -3.54
C LEU A 749 13.47 17.86 -3.57
N ILE A 750 13.22 17.06 -2.54
CA ILE A 750 13.57 15.63 -2.51
C ILE A 750 12.27 14.82 -2.58
N VAL A 751 12.21 13.90 -3.54
CA VAL A 751 11.12 12.94 -3.72
C VAL A 751 11.69 11.53 -3.57
N VAL A 752 11.02 10.67 -2.80
CA VAL A 752 11.37 9.25 -2.65
C VAL A 752 10.14 8.43 -3.00
N THR A 753 10.31 7.45 -3.89
CA THR A 753 9.22 6.55 -4.29
C THR A 753 9.77 5.22 -4.81
N ALA A 754 8.86 4.30 -5.15
CA ALA A 754 9.11 3.13 -5.96
C ALA A 754 8.38 3.26 -7.32
N ASP A 755 8.81 2.46 -8.28
CA ASP A 755 8.13 2.26 -9.57
C ASP A 755 7.03 1.20 -9.48
N HIS A 756 7.23 0.13 -8.73
CA HIS A 756 6.21 -0.86 -8.42
C HIS A 756 6.51 -1.60 -7.10
N ASP A 757 5.59 -2.50 -6.73
CA ASP A 757 5.74 -3.42 -5.60
C ASP A 757 6.25 -4.79 -6.09
N HIS A 758 6.46 -5.72 -5.18
CA HIS A 758 6.85 -7.10 -5.44
C HIS A 758 6.02 -8.06 -4.60
N VAL A 759 5.77 -9.27 -5.11
CA VAL A 759 5.07 -10.37 -4.42
C VAL A 759 6.01 -11.44 -3.92
#